data_AF-A0A932BZT5-F1
#
_entry.id   AF-A0A932BZT5-F1
#
_cell.length_a   1.000
_cell.length_b   1.000
_cell.length_c   1.000
_cell.angle_alpha   90.00
_cell.angle_beta   90.00
_cell.angle_gamma   90.00
#
_symmetry.space_group_name_H-M   'P 1'
#
loop_
_entity.id
_entity.type
_entity.pdbx_description
1 polymer ?
#
loop_
_entity_poly.entity_id
_entity_poly.type
_entity_poly.pdbx_seq_one_letter_code
_entity_poly.pdbx_strand_id
1 'polypeptide(L)'
;MLVSLALPFASTAGAQAGPDSTATLRGARSPAWSADGRLVVAIDGDLWAQAGEATDRGWVRLTSGGGWDRDPAWTPDGSAIVFSSNRGGHWSIWRLTVPRSRSAAPAVAPERVTSTGDDDFAPTAAGDGRLAFVRGRGAMARIWVRAADGAEKRLTTATLPENAPAFSPNGAQLAYTQATEFGVTLRVRTLATGADHAIVTDRVAERLAWSPDGTRLAFSSAGGRSGVFVTPADGRWVNVASLVRGDPAWSPDGRTIAIAERTDNDPGYNGDPDRLGERVSERLAARERLLFVDAPAGPDAGRVERGVAGAIDRTARNAEAFDRAWERTATLYYSGDAARRAQWESLKSSWRPRALAAASDSALDAAIHGMLQQRPPLRPSATGRAAVTSAHPVATDAGLEILRAGGNVVDAAVAVSFAIGVVEPDASGVGGYGQMVVQLAGWDKPRLIEFMARVPEEAGLGNASLLENGRYPSDGPVLAIVPGTVAGMHKAFTQWGSGKVTWKAILAPAIRAARDGYVVSDGLATTLATERAGFAKYAGSRALFWRNGEPLHAGDTLRNPDLAATLEKVADGGADGFYRGDVARRLVNDLRAQGNPIRLTDLARYFAAEREPVSGTYRGYMLYSSAPPVSGGATLVSQLNLLEQFPAPKPFTDDAATMHAFLSAWLLGPSQRGRIADPSLWPVNTDPITSKDTARARWKCFDAGRAPSPRQLRGDAIACGDTTRRAPASAPGGGLSALGAREGDALARLPVRDGCGPDDHATDASACRAQGTTSFAVADADGNAVAVTQTLGTWGGNFYVSPGLGFLYNDKLTSYSTDPNGYGARLPFARHGSIITPTIVMKDRRPVFVVGAAGNAWISSAVYAAVVGALDFKLDPQRALELPRVLPAGRFAPPGAEATSFSIDYEDGFAPGVIRQLETRGWTLRPISLRGELRMGYGAAIAVDAKKVTAGADPRRAGAAGAVP
;
A
#
# COMPACT_ATOMS: atom_id res chain seq x y z
N MET A 1 59.28 -35.85 -35.72
CA MET A 1 59.03 -36.91 -36.72
C MET A 1 57.97 -37.83 -36.12
N LEU A 2 56.79 -38.13 -36.65
CA LEU A 2 56.02 -37.89 -37.89
C LEU A 2 54.53 -38.13 -37.48
N VAL A 3 53.60 -37.18 -37.66
CA VAL A 3 52.59 -37.05 -38.74
C VAL A 3 51.48 -38.15 -38.80
N SER A 4 50.25 -37.67 -38.54
CA SER A 4 48.90 -37.89 -39.14
C SER A 4 48.29 -39.26 -39.49
N LEU A 5 47.00 -39.39 -39.12
CA LEU A 5 45.76 -39.61 -39.93
C LEU A 5 44.72 -40.38 -39.06
N ALA A 6 43.38 -40.31 -39.16
CA ALA A 6 42.34 -39.34 -39.51
C ALA A 6 41.00 -40.14 -39.53
N LEU A 7 39.92 -39.59 -38.92
CA LEU A 7 38.46 -39.80 -39.19
C LEU A 7 37.79 -41.13 -38.73
N PRO A 8 36.43 -41.22 -38.68
CA PRO A 8 35.46 -40.33 -38.00
C PRO A 8 34.38 -41.12 -37.18
N PHE A 9 33.79 -40.54 -36.14
CA PHE A 9 32.59 -41.10 -35.49
C PHE A 9 31.32 -40.41 -36.00
N ALA A 10 30.55 -41.16 -36.78
CA ALA A 10 29.14 -40.88 -37.04
C ALA A 10 28.32 -41.43 -35.87
N SER A 11 27.51 -40.59 -35.20
CA SER A 11 26.41 -41.08 -34.36
C SER A 11 25.10 -40.89 -35.10
N THR A 12 24.54 -42.00 -35.55
CA THR A 12 23.16 -42.12 -36.04
C THR A 12 22.19 -41.75 -34.92
N ALA A 13 21.43 -40.69 -35.12
CA ALA A 13 20.28 -40.35 -34.29
C ALA A 13 19.20 -41.43 -34.47
N GLY A 14 19.02 -42.26 -33.43
CA GLY A 14 17.87 -43.15 -33.31
C GLY A 14 16.64 -42.35 -32.91
N ALA A 15 15.56 -42.51 -33.66
CA ALA A 15 14.26 -41.91 -33.42
C ALA A 15 13.68 -42.35 -32.06
N GLN A 16 13.32 -41.38 -31.21
CA GLN A 16 12.32 -41.55 -30.16
C GLN A 16 11.05 -40.81 -30.58
N ALA A 17 10.02 -41.56 -30.98
CA ALA A 17 8.63 -41.14 -30.88
C ALA A 17 8.13 -41.54 -29.47
N GLY A 18 7.37 -40.76 -28.70
CA GLY A 18 6.94 -39.36 -28.75
C GLY A 18 6.30 -39.00 -27.38
N PRO A 19 6.01 -37.73 -27.07
CA PRO A 19 5.15 -37.38 -25.95
C PRO A 19 3.76 -36.87 -26.41
N ASP A 20 2.73 -37.29 -25.68
CA ASP A 20 1.32 -36.92 -25.84
C ASP A 20 1.07 -35.42 -26.06
N SER A 21 0.19 -35.13 -27.02
CA SER A 21 -0.08 -33.84 -27.65
C SER A 21 -1.04 -32.90 -26.87
N THR A 22 -0.88 -32.71 -25.55
CA THR A 22 -1.87 -31.95 -24.73
C THR A 22 -1.33 -30.93 -23.69
N ALA A 23 -0.07 -30.50 -23.75
CA ALA A 23 0.50 -29.56 -22.75
C ALA A 23 0.01 -28.11 -22.94
N THR A 24 -0.23 -27.33 -21.86
CA THR A 24 -0.90 -26.00 -21.81
C THR A 24 0.04 -24.79 -21.74
N LEU A 25 -0.23 -23.71 -22.51
CA LEU A 25 0.44 -22.42 -22.28
C LEU A 25 -0.18 -21.71 -21.06
N ARG A 26 0.63 -21.45 -20.04
CA ARG A 26 0.24 -20.71 -18.83
C ARG A 26 1.08 -19.44 -18.73
N GLY A 27 0.47 -18.32 -18.36
CA GLY A 27 1.18 -17.04 -18.21
C GLY A 27 1.40 -16.27 -19.51
N ALA A 28 0.69 -16.63 -20.59
CA ALA A 28 0.68 -15.84 -21.82
C ALA A 28 -0.01 -14.50 -21.60
N ARG A 29 0.63 -13.42 -22.05
CA ARG A 29 0.17 -12.04 -21.93
C ARG A 29 0.29 -11.32 -23.27
N SER A 30 -0.53 -10.28 -23.43
CA SER A 30 -0.46 -9.34 -24.56
C SER A 30 -0.34 -10.03 -25.93
N PRO A 31 -1.35 -10.84 -26.32
CA PRO A 31 -1.34 -11.54 -27.60
C PRO A 31 -1.40 -10.52 -28.76
N ALA A 32 -0.77 -10.85 -29.88
CA ALA A 32 -0.90 -10.10 -31.13
C ALA A 32 -0.80 -11.02 -32.35
N TRP A 33 -1.70 -10.84 -33.32
CA TRP A 33 -1.68 -11.58 -34.58
C TRP A 33 -0.95 -10.82 -35.67
N SER A 34 -0.17 -11.54 -36.48
CA SER A 34 0.30 -11.05 -37.77
C SER A 34 -0.77 -11.22 -38.84
N ALA A 35 -0.64 -10.49 -39.95
CA ALA A 35 -1.53 -10.64 -41.12
C ALA A 35 -1.49 -12.04 -41.76
N ASP A 36 -0.41 -12.80 -41.56
CA ASP A 36 -0.22 -14.18 -42.05
C ASP A 36 -0.53 -15.27 -41.01
N GLY A 37 -1.33 -14.94 -39.98
CA GLY A 37 -1.87 -15.94 -39.06
C GLY A 37 -0.87 -16.50 -38.05
N ARG A 38 0.20 -15.76 -37.72
CA ARG A 38 1.11 -16.08 -36.61
C ARG A 38 0.72 -15.28 -35.37
N LEU A 39 0.52 -15.99 -34.26
CA LEU A 39 0.26 -15.37 -32.95
C LEU A 39 1.57 -15.21 -32.19
N VAL A 40 1.84 -14.00 -31.68
CA VAL A 40 2.88 -13.75 -30.68
C VAL A 40 2.24 -13.49 -29.32
N VAL A 41 2.89 -13.93 -28.25
CA VAL A 41 2.55 -13.64 -26.85
C VAL A 41 3.82 -13.32 -26.07
N ALA A 42 3.68 -12.59 -24.96
CA ALA A 42 4.73 -12.47 -23.95
C ALA A 42 4.51 -13.50 -22.84
N ILE A 43 5.56 -14.24 -22.45
CA ILE A 43 5.53 -15.20 -21.33
C ILE A 43 6.82 -14.99 -20.52
N ASP A 44 6.68 -14.73 -19.22
CA ASP A 44 7.80 -14.63 -18.26
C ASP A 44 8.94 -13.68 -18.68
N GLY A 45 8.62 -12.61 -19.43
CA GLY A 45 9.59 -11.61 -19.88
C GLY A 45 10.20 -11.88 -21.26
N ASP A 46 9.75 -12.92 -21.97
CA ASP A 46 10.17 -13.23 -23.34
C ASP A 46 9.00 -13.24 -24.32
N LEU A 47 9.31 -13.01 -25.59
CA LEU A 47 8.35 -13.13 -26.68
C LEU A 47 8.37 -14.55 -27.26
N TRP A 48 7.18 -15.10 -27.49
CA TRP A 48 6.98 -16.42 -28.08
C TRP A 48 6.00 -16.31 -29.24
N ALA A 49 6.28 -16.97 -30.36
CA ALA A 49 5.38 -16.96 -31.53
C ALA A 49 5.05 -18.36 -32.03
N GLN A 50 3.86 -18.51 -32.62
CA GLN A 50 3.40 -19.76 -33.23
C GLN A 50 4.05 -19.98 -34.62
N ALA A 51 4.53 -21.20 -34.87
CA ALA A 51 5.16 -21.59 -36.13
C ALA A 51 4.12 -21.90 -37.25
N GLY A 52 3.58 -20.87 -37.89
CA GLY A 52 2.84 -20.96 -39.17
C GLY A 52 1.36 -21.40 -39.10
N GLU A 53 0.68 -21.34 -40.25
CA GLU A 53 -0.74 -21.66 -40.39
C GLU A 53 -0.98 -23.17 -40.60
N ALA A 54 -1.99 -23.69 -39.88
CA ALA A 54 -2.58 -25.02 -39.97
C ALA A 54 -1.71 -26.24 -39.56
N THR A 55 -2.09 -26.80 -38.39
CA THR A 55 -1.95 -28.20 -37.93
C THR A 55 -0.69 -28.71 -37.21
N ASP A 56 0.40 -27.96 -37.06
CA ASP A 56 1.49 -28.32 -36.13
C ASP A 56 1.69 -27.27 -35.02
N ARG A 57 1.37 -27.65 -33.78
CA ARG A 57 1.22 -26.77 -32.60
C ARG A 57 2.56 -26.45 -31.89
N GLY A 58 3.53 -25.88 -32.61
CA GLY A 58 4.82 -25.47 -32.02
C GLY A 58 4.89 -23.98 -31.67
N TRP A 59 5.30 -23.64 -30.44
CA TRP A 59 5.69 -22.28 -30.03
C TRP A 59 7.21 -22.13 -30.08
N VAL A 60 7.69 -21.01 -30.65
CA VAL A 60 9.10 -20.67 -30.77
C VAL A 60 9.40 -19.43 -29.93
N ARG A 61 10.35 -19.54 -29.00
CA ARG A 61 10.88 -18.41 -28.24
C ARG A 61 11.67 -17.49 -29.19
N LEU A 62 11.24 -16.23 -29.27
CA LEU A 62 11.83 -15.21 -30.14
C LEU A 62 12.86 -14.34 -29.43
N THR A 63 12.71 -14.14 -28.12
CA THR A 63 13.66 -13.37 -27.32
C THR A 63 14.15 -14.15 -26.11
N SER A 64 15.36 -13.84 -25.66
CA SER A 64 15.96 -14.37 -24.43
C SER A 64 16.94 -13.35 -23.85
N GLY A 65 17.11 -13.31 -22.52
CA GLY A 65 18.07 -12.42 -21.86
C GLY A 65 17.61 -11.92 -20.50
N GLY A 66 18.38 -11.00 -19.90
CA GLY A 66 18.07 -10.39 -18.59
C GLY A 66 17.09 -9.21 -18.64
N GLY A 67 16.63 -8.82 -19.84
CA GLY A 67 15.62 -7.78 -20.02
C GLY A 67 14.21 -8.37 -20.13
N TRP A 68 13.21 -7.60 -19.72
CA TRP A 68 11.80 -7.95 -19.72
C TRP A 68 11.11 -7.43 -20.99
N ASP A 69 10.76 -8.34 -21.89
CA ASP A 69 10.08 -8.03 -23.13
C ASP A 69 8.56 -8.16 -22.98
N ARG A 70 7.82 -7.15 -23.43
CA ARG A 70 6.35 -7.11 -23.29
C ARG A 70 5.67 -6.26 -24.35
N ASP A 71 4.34 -6.35 -24.35
CA ASP A 71 3.44 -5.62 -25.25
C ASP A 71 3.86 -5.76 -26.73
N PRO A 72 4.03 -7.00 -27.26
CA PRO A 72 4.45 -7.19 -28.64
C PRO A 72 3.35 -6.77 -29.63
N ALA A 73 3.74 -6.12 -30.71
CA ALA A 73 2.87 -5.82 -31.84
C ALA A 73 3.59 -6.14 -33.16
N TRP A 74 2.89 -6.83 -34.06
CA TRP A 74 3.40 -7.09 -35.41
C TRP A 74 3.38 -5.81 -36.25
N THR A 75 4.40 -5.65 -37.10
CA THR A 75 4.28 -4.74 -38.24
C THR A 75 3.19 -5.28 -39.19
N PRO A 76 2.41 -4.42 -39.87
CA PRO A 76 1.28 -4.89 -40.68
C PRO A 76 1.63 -5.87 -41.81
N ASP A 77 2.87 -5.84 -42.29
CA ASP A 77 3.42 -6.79 -43.28
C ASP A 77 3.85 -8.15 -42.67
N GLY A 78 3.81 -8.28 -41.35
CA GLY A 78 4.25 -9.45 -40.58
C GLY A 78 5.76 -9.69 -40.59
N SER A 79 6.58 -8.73 -41.04
CA SER A 79 8.03 -8.94 -41.18
C SER A 79 8.80 -8.72 -39.86
N ALA A 80 8.25 -7.97 -38.92
CA ALA A 80 8.88 -7.65 -37.66
C ALA A 80 7.88 -7.53 -36.51
N ILE A 81 8.41 -7.58 -35.29
CA ILE A 81 7.68 -7.33 -34.05
C ILE A 81 8.31 -6.11 -33.38
N VAL A 82 7.49 -5.14 -33.01
CA VAL A 82 7.87 -4.06 -32.10
C VAL A 82 7.38 -4.38 -30.70
N PHE A 83 8.19 -4.11 -29.69
CA PHE A 83 7.88 -4.47 -28.30
C PHE A 83 8.59 -3.54 -27.33
N SER A 84 8.14 -3.52 -26.08
CA SER A 84 8.79 -2.75 -25.01
C SER A 84 9.83 -3.64 -24.31
N SER A 85 11.04 -3.12 -24.07
CA SER A 85 12.08 -3.86 -23.33
C SER A 85 12.97 -2.94 -22.51
N ASN A 86 13.34 -3.39 -21.31
CA ASN A 86 14.29 -2.70 -20.42
C ASN A 86 15.75 -3.19 -20.58
N ARG A 87 16.04 -4.02 -21.59
CA ARG A 87 17.37 -4.60 -21.83
C ARG A 87 18.52 -3.58 -21.97
N GLY A 88 18.20 -2.31 -22.23
CA GLY A 88 19.16 -1.21 -22.36
C GLY A 88 19.38 -0.38 -21.08
N GLY A 89 18.80 -0.77 -19.94
CA GLY A 89 18.88 -0.04 -18.66
C GLY A 89 17.64 0.79 -18.32
N HIS A 90 16.78 1.10 -19.30
CA HIS A 90 15.47 1.74 -19.15
C HIS A 90 14.50 1.24 -20.22
N TRP A 91 13.20 1.53 -20.09
CA TRP A 91 12.20 1.02 -21.03
C TRP A 91 12.25 1.78 -22.34
N SER A 92 12.41 1.06 -23.43
CA SER A 92 12.37 1.63 -24.77
C SER A 92 11.61 0.71 -25.71
N ILE A 93 11.28 1.22 -26.90
CA ILE A 93 10.72 0.39 -27.96
C ILE A 93 11.87 -0.27 -28.71
N TRP A 94 11.76 -1.59 -28.89
CA TRP A 94 12.69 -2.42 -29.62
C TRP A 94 11.97 -3.07 -30.80
N ARG A 95 12.73 -3.40 -31.85
CA ARG A 95 12.27 -4.09 -33.04
C ARG A 95 13.04 -5.38 -33.22
N LEU A 96 12.32 -6.42 -33.57
CA LEU A 96 12.86 -7.74 -33.90
C LEU A 96 12.33 -8.17 -35.26
N THR A 97 13.23 -8.38 -36.21
CA THR A 97 12.86 -8.94 -37.51
C THR A 97 12.61 -10.44 -37.36
N VAL A 98 11.46 -10.91 -37.82
CA VAL A 98 11.06 -12.32 -37.69
C VAL A 98 10.94 -12.93 -39.09
N PRO A 99 11.88 -13.83 -39.48
CA PRO A 99 11.83 -14.50 -40.78
C PRO A 99 10.51 -15.26 -40.97
N ARG A 100 10.03 -15.34 -42.22
CA ARG A 100 8.87 -16.19 -42.58
C ARG A 100 9.19 -17.69 -42.61
N SER A 101 10.46 -18.08 -42.41
CA SER A 101 10.95 -19.47 -42.48
C SER A 101 10.79 -20.21 -41.15
N ARG A 102 10.42 -21.50 -41.23
CA ARG A 102 9.94 -22.38 -40.14
C ARG A 102 10.96 -22.83 -39.06
N SER A 103 12.26 -22.48 -39.12
CA SER A 103 13.29 -23.29 -38.41
C SER A 103 14.37 -22.59 -37.58
N ALA A 104 14.36 -21.27 -37.37
CA ALA A 104 15.39 -20.66 -36.52
C ALA A 104 14.87 -19.50 -35.68
N ALA A 105 15.37 -19.43 -34.43
CA ALA A 105 15.38 -18.22 -33.63
C ALA A 105 15.88 -17.05 -34.49
N PRO A 106 15.38 -15.82 -34.28
CA PRO A 106 15.74 -14.68 -35.11
C PRO A 106 17.26 -14.54 -35.23
N ALA A 107 17.75 -14.53 -36.47
CA ALA A 107 19.19 -14.50 -36.79
C ALA A 107 19.87 -13.16 -36.42
N VAL A 108 19.09 -12.17 -35.98
CA VAL A 108 19.53 -10.81 -35.71
C VAL A 108 19.01 -10.39 -34.33
N ALA A 109 19.89 -9.83 -33.51
CA ALA A 109 19.53 -9.30 -32.20
C ALA A 109 18.50 -8.17 -32.32
N PRO A 110 17.57 -8.01 -31.36
CA PRO A 110 16.66 -6.87 -31.36
C PRO A 110 17.40 -5.54 -31.36
N GLU A 111 16.90 -4.59 -32.13
CA GLU A 111 17.45 -3.22 -32.22
C GLU A 111 16.55 -2.22 -31.48
N ARG A 112 17.17 -1.21 -30.86
CA ARG A 112 16.44 -0.15 -30.16
C ARG A 112 15.90 0.86 -31.17
N VAL A 113 14.63 1.20 -31.07
CA VAL A 113 13.91 2.05 -32.04
C VAL A 113 13.75 3.49 -31.54
N THR A 114 13.45 3.66 -30.25
CA THR A 114 13.32 4.99 -29.63
C THR A 114 14.63 5.44 -29.01
N SER A 115 14.91 6.74 -29.11
CA SER A 115 16.26 7.29 -28.89
C SER A 115 16.40 8.16 -27.63
N THR A 116 15.31 8.46 -26.94
CA THR A 116 15.32 9.34 -25.76
C THR A 116 15.67 8.59 -24.46
N GLY A 117 15.98 9.33 -23.39
CA GLY A 117 16.19 8.77 -22.04
C GLY A 117 14.88 8.48 -21.30
N ASP A 118 13.73 8.87 -21.85
CA ASP A 118 12.42 8.63 -21.27
C ASP A 118 11.95 7.19 -21.49
N ASP A 119 11.06 6.71 -20.62
CA ASP A 119 10.47 5.38 -20.75
C ASP A 119 9.34 5.33 -21.79
N ASP A 120 9.46 4.38 -22.73
CA ASP A 120 8.48 4.14 -23.79
C ASP A 120 7.82 2.75 -23.70
N PHE A 121 6.49 2.69 -23.92
CA PHE A 121 5.67 1.47 -23.74
C PHE A 121 4.60 1.27 -24.81
N ALA A 122 4.04 0.05 -24.84
CA ALA A 122 2.84 -0.32 -25.60
C ALA A 122 2.88 0.13 -27.07
N PRO A 123 3.90 -0.31 -27.84
CA PRO A 123 4.05 0.11 -29.22
C PRO A 123 2.97 -0.51 -30.13
N THR A 124 2.59 0.23 -31.16
CA THR A 124 1.76 -0.25 -32.27
C THR A 124 2.32 0.31 -33.59
N ALA A 125 2.22 -0.47 -34.67
CA ALA A 125 2.80 -0.13 -35.97
C ALA A 125 1.73 0.07 -37.05
N ALA A 126 1.92 1.08 -37.89
CA ALA A 126 1.11 1.34 -39.09
C ALA A 126 1.82 0.83 -40.36
N GLY A 127 1.05 0.63 -41.44
CA GLY A 127 1.56 0.04 -42.69
C GLY A 127 2.54 0.94 -43.45
N ASP A 128 2.58 2.23 -43.11
CA ASP A 128 3.50 3.23 -43.66
C ASP A 128 4.80 3.39 -42.83
N GLY A 129 5.02 2.49 -41.86
CA GLY A 129 6.22 2.49 -41.02
C GLY A 129 6.16 3.43 -39.81
N ARG A 130 5.04 4.14 -39.60
CA ARG A 130 4.84 4.90 -38.35
C ARG A 130 4.66 3.97 -37.15
N LEU A 131 5.17 4.41 -36.00
CA LEU A 131 4.92 3.75 -34.71
C LEU A 131 4.20 4.72 -33.77
N ALA A 132 3.21 4.23 -33.04
CA ALA A 132 2.65 4.95 -31.90
C ALA A 132 3.01 4.20 -30.62
N PHE A 133 3.28 4.93 -29.56
CA PHE A 133 3.70 4.40 -28.27
C PHE A 133 3.33 5.38 -27.16
N VAL A 134 3.39 4.92 -25.92
CA VAL A 134 3.21 5.75 -24.74
C VAL A 134 4.59 6.17 -24.25
N ARG A 135 4.82 7.47 -24.08
CA ARG A 135 6.01 8.01 -23.42
C ARG A 135 5.62 8.59 -22.06
N GLY A 136 6.43 8.30 -21.05
CA GLY A 136 6.15 8.72 -19.68
C GLY A 136 5.17 7.81 -18.96
N ARG A 137 5.00 8.01 -17.65
CA ARG A 137 4.27 7.12 -16.75
C ARG A 137 3.19 7.85 -15.95
N GLY A 138 2.14 7.13 -15.53
CA GLY A 138 1.09 7.66 -14.65
C GLY A 138 0.49 8.96 -15.19
N ALA A 139 0.51 10.02 -14.36
CA ALA A 139 0.02 11.35 -14.73
C ALA A 139 0.68 11.93 -16.01
N MET A 140 1.90 11.50 -16.34
CA MET A 140 2.73 11.97 -17.45
C MET A 140 2.65 11.08 -18.69
N ALA A 141 1.91 9.96 -18.67
CA ALA A 141 1.76 9.07 -19.82
C ALA A 141 1.06 9.78 -20.98
N ARG A 142 1.75 9.95 -22.11
CA ARG A 142 1.22 10.60 -23.33
C ARG A 142 1.47 9.74 -24.54
N ILE A 143 0.61 9.89 -25.54
CA ILE A 143 0.77 9.21 -26.82
C ILE A 143 1.74 9.98 -27.70
N TRP A 144 2.76 9.27 -28.18
CA TRP A 144 3.75 9.75 -29.13
C TRP A 144 3.67 8.94 -30.41
N VAL A 145 4.01 9.58 -31.51
CA VAL A 145 4.14 8.95 -32.83
C VAL A 145 5.55 9.20 -33.35
N ARG A 146 6.22 8.12 -33.76
CA ARG A 146 7.46 8.13 -34.52
C ARG A 146 7.13 7.99 -36.00
N ALA A 147 7.59 8.92 -36.83
CA ALA A 147 7.51 8.85 -38.27
C ALA A 147 8.53 7.83 -38.84
N ALA A 148 8.36 7.47 -40.11
CA ALA A 148 9.23 6.49 -40.77
C ALA A 148 10.70 6.97 -40.85
N ASP A 149 10.92 8.29 -40.92
CA ASP A 149 12.24 8.93 -40.87
C ASP A 149 12.87 8.96 -39.47
N GLY A 150 12.14 8.51 -38.45
CA GLY A 150 12.59 8.48 -37.06
C GLY A 150 12.24 9.70 -36.23
N ALA A 151 11.58 10.71 -36.79
CA ALA A 151 11.13 11.88 -36.03
C ALA A 151 10.01 11.48 -35.05
N GLU A 152 10.19 11.79 -33.77
CA GLU A 152 9.23 11.51 -32.70
C GLU A 152 8.50 12.79 -32.28
N LYS A 153 7.16 12.75 -32.24
CA LYS A 153 6.35 13.86 -31.74
C LYS A 153 5.18 13.39 -30.91
N ARG A 154 4.81 14.18 -29.91
CA ARG A 154 3.59 13.98 -29.14
C ARG A 154 2.36 14.16 -30.04
N LEU A 155 1.42 13.22 -29.96
CA LEU A 155 0.25 13.20 -30.86
C LEU A 155 -0.90 14.07 -30.34
N THR A 156 -1.07 14.13 -29.02
CA THR A 156 -2.21 14.78 -28.36
C THR A 156 -1.74 16.00 -27.55
N THR A 157 -2.62 16.98 -27.36
CA THR A 157 -2.38 18.13 -26.46
C THR A 157 -2.99 17.94 -25.08
N ALA A 158 -3.67 16.80 -24.83
CA ALA A 158 -4.41 16.56 -23.60
C ALA A 158 -3.52 16.54 -22.35
N THR A 159 -3.97 17.18 -21.27
CA THR A 159 -3.24 17.21 -20.00
C THR A 159 -3.44 15.94 -19.17
N LEU A 160 -4.42 15.11 -19.56
CA LEU A 160 -4.77 13.86 -18.88
C LEU A 160 -3.88 12.67 -19.34
N PRO A 161 -3.75 11.62 -18.51
CA PRO A 161 -3.01 10.42 -18.87
C PRO A 161 -3.64 9.65 -20.02
N GLU A 162 -2.81 9.19 -20.95
CA GLU A 162 -3.24 8.44 -22.13
C GLU A 162 -2.42 7.16 -22.29
N ASN A 163 -3.08 6.07 -22.66
CA ASN A 163 -2.48 4.73 -22.72
C ASN A 163 -3.06 3.88 -23.85
N ALA A 164 -2.47 2.69 -24.03
CA ALA A 164 -2.92 1.63 -24.94
C ALA A 164 -3.25 2.10 -26.38
N PRO A 165 -2.31 2.79 -27.08
CA PRO A 165 -2.54 3.21 -28.45
C PRO A 165 -2.63 2.00 -29.39
N ALA A 166 -3.56 2.04 -30.34
CA ALA A 166 -3.72 1.01 -31.37
C ALA A 166 -4.08 1.67 -32.72
N PHE A 167 -3.25 1.48 -33.75
CA PHE A 167 -3.56 1.95 -35.10
C PHE A 167 -4.68 1.13 -35.73
N SER A 168 -5.55 1.80 -36.49
CA SER A 168 -6.43 1.10 -37.42
C SER A 168 -5.61 0.39 -38.51
N PRO A 169 -6.11 -0.70 -39.12
CA PRO A 169 -5.35 -1.47 -40.12
C PRO A 169 -4.84 -0.63 -41.30
N ASN A 170 -5.59 0.39 -41.71
CA ASN A 170 -5.21 1.32 -42.77
C ASN A 170 -4.32 2.50 -42.29
N GLY A 171 -4.00 2.57 -40.99
CA GLY A 171 -3.18 3.62 -40.39
C GLY A 171 -3.81 5.03 -40.38
N ALA A 172 -5.09 5.17 -40.74
CA ALA A 172 -5.78 6.46 -40.81
C ALA A 172 -6.29 6.94 -39.44
N GLN A 173 -6.52 6.03 -38.50
CA GLN A 173 -7.06 6.30 -37.17
C GLN A 173 -6.17 5.69 -36.08
N LEU A 174 -6.24 6.26 -34.88
CA LEU A 174 -5.62 5.73 -33.67
C LEU A 174 -6.66 5.64 -32.55
N ALA A 175 -6.90 4.43 -32.04
CA ALA A 175 -7.66 4.23 -30.81
C ALA A 175 -6.72 4.31 -29.60
N TYR A 176 -7.20 4.83 -28.49
CA TYR A 176 -6.44 4.91 -27.23
C TYR A 176 -7.35 5.10 -26.03
N THR A 177 -6.81 4.95 -24.83
CA THR A 177 -7.53 5.22 -23.59
C THR A 177 -7.05 6.50 -22.93
N GLN A 178 -7.96 7.24 -22.30
CA GLN A 178 -7.66 8.46 -21.56
C GLN A 178 -8.28 8.39 -20.17
N ALA A 179 -7.46 8.53 -19.13
CA ALA A 179 -7.90 8.53 -17.74
C ALA A 179 -8.46 9.91 -17.36
N THR A 180 -9.68 9.93 -16.84
CA THR A 180 -10.39 11.10 -16.34
C THR A 180 -10.68 10.94 -14.86
N GLU A 181 -11.18 12.00 -14.21
CA GLU A 181 -11.64 11.94 -12.82
C GLU A 181 -12.81 10.97 -12.57
N PHE A 182 -13.53 10.59 -13.63
CA PHE A 182 -14.71 9.72 -13.57
C PHE A 182 -14.45 8.29 -14.08
N GLY A 183 -13.23 7.97 -14.51
CA GLY A 183 -12.87 6.64 -15.02
C GLY A 183 -11.94 6.69 -16.24
N VAL A 184 -11.87 5.60 -17.01
CA VAL A 184 -11.05 5.55 -18.22
C VAL A 184 -11.96 5.52 -19.45
N THR A 185 -11.77 6.48 -20.35
CA THR A 185 -12.54 6.60 -21.60
C THR A 185 -11.76 6.00 -22.77
N LEU A 186 -12.45 5.28 -23.65
CA LEU A 186 -11.91 4.83 -24.94
C LEU A 186 -12.18 5.89 -26.00
N ARG A 187 -11.14 6.30 -26.71
CA ARG A 187 -11.17 7.37 -27.71
C ARG A 187 -10.63 6.89 -29.06
N VAL A 188 -11.12 7.49 -30.15
CA VAL A 188 -10.63 7.27 -31.51
C VAL A 188 -10.33 8.60 -32.17
N ARG A 189 -9.08 8.76 -32.62
CA ARG A 189 -8.58 9.96 -33.31
C ARG A 189 -8.37 9.68 -34.79
N THR A 190 -8.90 10.54 -35.65
CA THR A 190 -8.61 10.57 -37.08
C THR A 190 -7.34 11.40 -37.31
N LEU A 191 -6.30 10.79 -37.89
CA LEU A 191 -4.96 11.39 -37.90
C LEU A 191 -4.81 12.52 -38.93
N ALA A 192 -5.53 12.45 -40.05
CA ALA A 192 -5.50 13.48 -41.09
C ALA A 192 -6.10 14.82 -40.63
N THR A 193 -7.18 14.76 -39.84
CA THR A 193 -7.92 15.96 -39.38
C THR A 193 -7.58 16.35 -37.94
N GLY A 194 -7.03 15.42 -37.15
CA GLY A 194 -6.85 15.59 -35.71
C GLY A 194 -8.15 15.49 -34.90
N ALA A 195 -9.29 15.19 -35.54
CA ALA A 195 -10.57 14.99 -34.87
C ALA A 195 -10.51 13.78 -33.95
N ASP A 196 -11.10 13.90 -32.75
CA ASP A 196 -11.01 12.91 -31.69
C ASP A 196 -12.37 12.75 -30.97
N HIS A 197 -12.82 11.51 -30.81
CA HIS A 197 -14.14 11.17 -30.29
C HIS A 197 -14.03 10.14 -29.16
N ALA A 198 -14.71 10.38 -28.05
CA ALA A 198 -14.92 9.35 -27.02
C ALA A 198 -16.04 8.41 -27.48
N ILE A 199 -15.76 7.11 -27.51
CA ILE A 199 -16.71 6.11 -28.01
C ILE A 199 -17.13 5.08 -26.94
N VAL A 200 -16.39 4.98 -25.83
CA VAL A 200 -16.81 4.24 -24.64
C VAL A 200 -16.49 5.05 -23.39
N THR A 201 -17.52 5.39 -22.61
CA THR A 201 -17.40 6.22 -21.39
C THR A 201 -18.07 5.62 -20.16
N ASP A 202 -18.83 4.53 -20.33
CA ASP A 202 -19.64 3.89 -19.29
C ASP A 202 -18.89 2.77 -18.52
N ARG A 203 -17.64 2.50 -18.90
CA ARG A 203 -16.81 1.43 -18.34
C ARG A 203 -15.32 1.77 -18.48
N VAL A 204 -14.50 1.15 -17.65
CA VAL A 204 -13.05 1.41 -17.60
C VAL A 204 -12.34 0.60 -18.68
N ALA A 205 -12.29 1.14 -19.90
CA ALA A 205 -11.66 0.47 -21.02
C ALA A 205 -10.13 0.44 -20.88
N GLU A 206 -9.53 -0.69 -21.21
CA GLU A 206 -8.09 -0.91 -21.23
C GLU A 206 -7.75 -1.92 -22.34
N ARG A 207 -6.50 -1.93 -22.83
CA ARG A 207 -5.96 -2.96 -23.76
C ARG A 207 -6.80 -3.12 -25.04
N LEU A 208 -6.47 -2.31 -26.04
CA LEU A 208 -7.28 -2.15 -27.26
C LEU A 208 -6.74 -3.00 -28.41
N ALA A 209 -7.63 -3.55 -29.24
CA ALA A 209 -7.27 -4.21 -30.49
C ALA A 209 -8.32 -3.92 -31.59
N TRP A 210 -7.86 -3.43 -32.74
CA TRP A 210 -8.70 -3.23 -33.92
C TRP A 210 -9.00 -4.55 -34.62
N SER A 211 -10.21 -4.67 -35.17
CA SER A 211 -10.52 -5.73 -36.12
C SER A 211 -9.75 -5.52 -37.43
N PRO A 212 -9.43 -6.59 -38.20
CA PRO A 212 -8.62 -6.49 -39.41
C PRO A 212 -9.25 -5.64 -40.52
N ASP A 213 -10.57 -5.52 -40.54
CA ASP A 213 -11.33 -4.66 -41.46
C ASP A 213 -11.42 -3.20 -40.98
N GLY A 214 -10.93 -2.89 -39.77
CA GLY A 214 -10.96 -1.56 -39.17
C GLY A 214 -12.34 -1.07 -38.74
N THR A 215 -13.36 -1.94 -38.71
CA THR A 215 -14.74 -1.52 -38.40
C THR A 215 -15.08 -1.64 -36.90
N ARG A 216 -14.34 -2.44 -36.14
CA ARG A 216 -14.60 -2.77 -34.74
C ARG A 216 -13.33 -2.68 -33.88
N LEU A 217 -13.56 -2.53 -32.58
CA LEU A 217 -12.56 -2.49 -31.52
C LEU A 217 -12.92 -3.49 -30.45
N ALA A 218 -11.97 -4.34 -30.07
CA ALA A 218 -12.02 -5.14 -28.86
C ALA A 218 -11.27 -4.42 -27.74
N PHE A 219 -11.77 -4.52 -26.51
CA PHE A 219 -11.12 -3.95 -25.34
C PHE A 219 -11.46 -4.72 -24.07
N SER A 220 -10.53 -4.73 -23.11
CA SER A 220 -10.77 -5.21 -21.75
C SER A 220 -11.45 -4.13 -20.92
N SER A 221 -12.25 -4.52 -19.94
CA SER A 221 -12.86 -3.60 -18.97
C SER A 221 -12.58 -4.05 -17.53
N ALA A 222 -12.11 -3.12 -16.70
CA ALA A 222 -11.95 -3.30 -15.26
C ALA A 222 -13.14 -2.65 -14.50
N GLY A 223 -13.68 -3.29 -13.45
CA GLY A 223 -14.74 -2.69 -12.60
C GLY A 223 -16.08 -3.44 -12.61
N GLY A 224 -17.19 -2.73 -12.42
CA GLY A 224 -18.53 -3.32 -12.16
C GLY A 224 -19.07 -4.25 -13.25
N ARG A 225 -18.51 -4.18 -14.47
CA ARG A 225 -18.72 -5.13 -15.57
C ARG A 225 -17.36 -5.51 -16.17
N SER A 226 -16.71 -6.50 -15.57
CA SER A 226 -15.41 -7.04 -15.97
C SER A 226 -15.54 -8.02 -17.14
N GLY A 227 -14.58 -8.01 -18.07
CA GLY A 227 -14.57 -8.90 -19.23
C GLY A 227 -13.89 -8.28 -20.46
N VAL A 228 -13.94 -8.99 -21.58
CA VAL A 228 -13.56 -8.47 -22.91
C VAL A 228 -14.82 -8.10 -23.67
N PHE A 229 -14.80 -6.92 -24.28
CA PHE A 229 -15.91 -6.32 -24.99
C PHE A 229 -15.52 -5.95 -26.41
N VAL A 230 -16.51 -5.84 -27.29
CA VAL A 230 -16.36 -5.38 -28.68
C VAL A 230 -17.34 -4.24 -28.93
N THR A 231 -16.89 -3.23 -29.67
CA THR A 231 -17.69 -2.08 -30.10
C THR A 231 -17.30 -1.67 -31.53
N PRO A 232 -18.19 -1.12 -32.37
CA PRO A 232 -17.79 -0.50 -33.62
C PRO A 232 -16.97 0.78 -33.37
N ALA A 233 -16.24 1.22 -34.39
CA ALA A 233 -15.43 2.44 -34.31
C ALA A 233 -16.23 3.73 -33.99
N ASP A 234 -17.55 3.71 -34.20
CA ASP A 234 -18.48 4.80 -33.88
C ASP A 234 -19.11 4.70 -32.48
N GLY A 235 -18.83 3.63 -31.72
CA GLY A 235 -19.32 3.46 -30.35
C GLY A 235 -20.81 3.14 -30.23
N ARG A 236 -21.54 2.92 -31.34
CA ARG A 236 -23.02 2.81 -31.32
C ARG A 236 -23.59 1.64 -30.50
N TRP A 237 -22.75 0.65 -30.16
CA TRP A 237 -23.09 -0.43 -29.23
C TRP A 237 -21.82 -1.03 -28.60
N VAL A 238 -21.97 -1.74 -27.47
CA VAL A 238 -20.88 -2.47 -26.82
C VAL A 238 -21.34 -3.86 -26.36
N ASN A 239 -20.78 -4.91 -26.93
CA ASN A 239 -21.11 -6.30 -26.64
C ASN A 239 -20.02 -7.00 -25.82
N VAL A 240 -20.42 -7.91 -24.93
CA VAL A 240 -19.49 -8.78 -24.19
C VAL A 240 -19.01 -9.89 -25.11
N ALA A 241 -17.70 -9.96 -25.39
CA ALA A 241 -17.07 -11.08 -26.08
C ALA A 241 -16.67 -12.21 -25.12
N SER A 242 -16.19 -11.86 -23.92
CA SER A 242 -15.96 -12.83 -22.84
C SER A 242 -16.21 -12.21 -21.48
N LEU A 243 -16.69 -13.02 -20.53
CA LEU A 243 -16.74 -12.66 -19.11
C LEU A 243 -15.38 -12.81 -18.43
N VAL A 244 -14.45 -13.51 -19.08
CA VAL A 244 -13.06 -13.57 -18.67
C VAL A 244 -12.38 -12.29 -19.15
N ARG A 245 -11.92 -11.49 -18.20
CA ARG A 245 -11.13 -10.28 -18.46
C ARG A 245 -9.76 -10.69 -19.00
N GLY A 246 -9.23 -9.97 -19.97
CA GLY A 246 -7.93 -10.31 -20.56
C GLY A 246 -7.52 -9.41 -21.71
N ASP A 247 -6.26 -9.49 -22.12
CA ASP A 247 -5.75 -8.72 -23.26
C ASP A 247 -6.31 -9.32 -24.57
N PRO A 248 -7.09 -8.58 -25.38
CA PRO A 248 -7.71 -9.11 -26.60
C PRO A 248 -6.82 -8.92 -27.85
N ALA A 249 -6.91 -9.85 -28.80
CA ALA A 249 -6.29 -9.74 -30.13
C ALA A 249 -7.15 -10.42 -31.21
N TRP A 250 -7.39 -9.73 -32.31
CA TRP A 250 -8.21 -10.26 -33.41
C TRP A 250 -7.44 -11.22 -34.31
N SER A 251 -8.06 -12.34 -34.66
CA SER A 251 -7.57 -13.19 -35.75
C SER A 251 -7.61 -12.43 -37.09
N PRO A 252 -6.74 -12.77 -38.06
CA PRO A 252 -6.68 -12.05 -39.35
C PRO A 252 -7.97 -12.09 -40.17
N ASP A 253 -8.79 -13.13 -39.99
CA ASP A 253 -10.10 -13.26 -40.64
C ASP A 253 -11.21 -12.44 -39.95
N GLY A 254 -10.92 -11.82 -38.80
CA GLY A 254 -11.85 -10.99 -38.04
C GLY A 254 -12.99 -11.76 -37.37
N ARG A 255 -12.89 -13.10 -37.28
CA ARG A 255 -13.94 -13.97 -36.72
C ARG A 255 -13.70 -14.39 -35.28
N THR A 256 -12.46 -14.36 -34.80
CA THR A 256 -12.07 -14.85 -33.48
C THR A 256 -11.26 -13.80 -32.73
N ILE A 257 -11.41 -13.75 -31.41
CA ILE A 257 -10.60 -12.93 -30.51
C ILE A 257 -9.82 -13.88 -29.59
N ALA A 258 -8.49 -13.81 -29.66
CA ALA A 258 -7.61 -14.39 -28.68
C ALA A 258 -7.63 -13.50 -27.42
N ILE A 259 -7.80 -14.09 -26.25
CA ILE A 259 -7.87 -13.41 -24.96
C ILE A 259 -6.83 -14.04 -24.05
N ALA A 260 -5.82 -13.26 -23.64
CA ALA A 260 -4.93 -13.64 -22.55
C ALA A 260 -5.56 -13.24 -21.22
N GLU A 261 -6.09 -14.22 -20.48
CA GLU A 261 -6.80 -14.03 -19.21
C GLU A 261 -5.97 -13.27 -18.18
N ARG A 262 -6.61 -12.31 -17.51
CA ARG A 262 -6.03 -11.50 -16.44
C ARG A 262 -6.82 -11.69 -15.15
N THR A 263 -6.16 -12.20 -14.11
CA THR A 263 -6.81 -12.53 -12.84
C THR A 263 -6.96 -11.34 -11.89
N ASP A 264 -6.22 -10.24 -12.10
CA ASP A 264 -6.16 -9.11 -11.16
C ASP A 264 -6.15 -7.74 -11.86
N ASN A 265 -6.58 -6.67 -11.16
CA ASN A 265 -6.39 -5.29 -11.60
C ASN A 265 -4.90 -4.96 -11.61
N ASP A 266 -4.37 -4.37 -12.70
CA ASP A 266 -3.00 -3.83 -12.68
C ASP A 266 -2.95 -2.71 -11.63
N PRO A 267 -1.94 -2.71 -10.76
CA PRO A 267 -1.92 -1.78 -9.64
C PRO A 267 -1.23 -0.45 -9.97
N GLY A 268 -1.70 0.61 -9.30
CA GLY A 268 -1.16 1.97 -9.38
C GLY A 268 0.20 2.18 -8.70
N TYR A 269 0.83 3.33 -9.01
CA TYR A 269 2.16 3.85 -8.62
C TYR A 269 2.60 3.60 -7.15
N ASN A 270 3.90 3.36 -6.91
CA ASN A 270 4.52 2.83 -5.68
C ASN A 270 5.70 3.68 -5.19
N GLY A 271 5.76 4.97 -5.51
CA GLY A 271 6.70 5.88 -4.83
C GLY A 271 8.20 5.71 -5.05
N ASP A 272 8.63 4.59 -5.61
CA ASP A 272 10.00 4.29 -5.97
C ASP A 272 10.13 4.54 -7.48
N PRO A 273 10.79 5.65 -7.89
CA PRO A 273 10.87 6.04 -9.30
C PRO A 273 11.58 4.96 -10.16
N ASP A 274 12.41 4.10 -9.54
CA ASP A 274 13.14 3.03 -10.22
C ASP A 274 12.35 1.72 -10.34
N ARG A 275 11.16 1.59 -9.73
CA ARG A 275 10.39 0.33 -9.67
C ARG A 275 9.04 0.36 -10.37
N LEU A 276 8.82 1.29 -11.28
CA LEU A 276 7.53 1.49 -11.93
C LEU A 276 7.24 0.54 -13.11
N GLY A 277 8.17 -0.35 -13.46
CA GLY A 277 8.04 -1.26 -14.63
C GLY A 277 7.90 -2.75 -14.32
N GLU A 278 8.30 -3.20 -13.13
CA GLU A 278 8.53 -4.64 -12.83
C GLU A 278 7.38 -5.29 -12.02
N ARG A 279 6.13 -4.92 -12.34
CA ARG A 279 4.95 -5.30 -11.54
C ARG A 279 4.15 -6.43 -12.16
N VAL A 280 4.83 -7.47 -12.61
CA VAL A 280 4.18 -8.77 -12.69
C VAL A 280 4.41 -9.44 -11.35
N SER A 281 3.37 -9.61 -10.53
CA SER A 281 3.48 -10.59 -9.45
C SER A 281 3.76 -11.93 -10.13
N GLU A 282 4.86 -12.59 -9.80
CA GLU A 282 5.07 -13.98 -10.18
C GLU A 282 4.07 -14.85 -9.42
N ARG A 283 2.81 -14.84 -9.85
CA ARG A 283 1.80 -15.79 -9.40
C ARG A 283 1.94 -17.00 -10.31
N LEU A 284 2.89 -17.87 -9.99
CA LEU A 284 3.17 -19.09 -10.77
C LEU A 284 1.93 -19.99 -10.88
N ALA A 285 0.97 -19.85 -9.94
CA ALA A 285 -0.33 -20.51 -9.91
C ALA A 285 -1.50 -19.76 -10.59
N ALA A 286 -1.28 -18.59 -11.20
CA ALA A 286 -2.37 -17.82 -11.83
C ALA A 286 -2.96 -18.61 -13.01
N ARG A 287 -4.30 -18.61 -13.10
CA ARG A 287 -5.06 -19.30 -14.16
C ARG A 287 -4.97 -18.57 -15.51
N GLU A 288 -3.91 -17.79 -15.79
CA GLU A 288 -3.75 -16.97 -17.00
C GLU A 288 -3.70 -17.86 -18.25
N ARG A 289 -4.89 -18.16 -18.78
CA ARG A 289 -5.15 -18.97 -19.97
C ARG A 289 -5.18 -18.09 -21.20
N LEU A 290 -4.73 -18.65 -22.32
CA LEU A 290 -5.05 -18.11 -23.64
C LEU A 290 -6.36 -18.75 -24.12
N LEU A 291 -7.40 -17.93 -24.25
CA LEU A 291 -8.73 -18.32 -24.70
C LEU A 291 -8.97 -17.80 -26.11
N PHE A 292 -9.77 -18.51 -26.90
CA PHE A 292 -10.24 -18.07 -28.20
C PHE A 292 -11.77 -18.03 -28.15
N VAL A 293 -12.34 -16.87 -28.46
CA VAL A 293 -13.79 -16.65 -28.48
C VAL A 293 -14.20 -16.12 -29.85
N ASP A 294 -15.38 -16.50 -30.31
CA ASP A 294 -15.94 -15.94 -31.53
C ASP A 294 -16.27 -14.45 -31.33
N ALA A 295 -15.90 -13.63 -32.32
CA ALA A 295 -16.15 -12.21 -32.28
C ALA A 295 -17.64 -11.94 -32.52
N PRO A 296 -18.35 -11.25 -31.60
CA PRO A 296 -19.76 -10.97 -31.77
C PRO A 296 -20.00 -10.09 -33.02
N ALA A 297 -20.92 -10.52 -33.88
CA ALA A 297 -21.29 -9.84 -35.11
C ALA A 297 -22.31 -8.68 -34.89
N GLY A 298 -23.02 -8.69 -33.76
CA GLY A 298 -24.08 -7.74 -33.37
C GLY A 298 -24.64 -8.08 -31.98
N PRO A 299 -25.63 -7.32 -31.44
CA PRO A 299 -26.21 -7.60 -30.13
C PRO A 299 -26.77 -9.04 -30.06
N ASP A 300 -26.36 -9.77 -29.03
CA ASP A 300 -26.82 -11.11 -28.65
C ASP A 300 -26.53 -12.29 -29.62
N ALA A 301 -25.27 -12.50 -29.99
CA ALA A 301 -24.82 -13.77 -30.61
C ALA A 301 -24.18 -14.73 -29.56
N GLY A 302 -24.58 -16.00 -29.58
CA GLY A 302 -24.14 -17.06 -28.65
C GLY A 302 -22.64 -17.40 -28.71
N ARG A 303 -22.09 -17.92 -27.60
CA ARG A 303 -20.65 -18.03 -27.31
C ARG A 303 -20.14 -19.47 -27.29
N VAL A 304 -18.92 -19.70 -27.76
CA VAL A 304 -18.14 -20.94 -27.52
C VAL A 304 -16.69 -20.57 -27.21
N GLU A 305 -16.17 -20.95 -26.03
CA GLU A 305 -14.76 -20.77 -25.66
C GLU A 305 -13.92 -21.97 -26.08
N ARG A 306 -12.77 -21.74 -26.73
CA ARG A 306 -11.80 -22.79 -27.08
C ARG A 306 -10.41 -22.43 -26.52
N GLY A 307 -9.76 -23.34 -25.79
CA GLY A 307 -8.40 -23.13 -25.26
C GLY A 307 -7.32 -23.77 -26.13
N VAL A 308 -6.11 -23.20 -26.15
CA VAL A 308 -4.93 -23.76 -26.85
C VAL A 308 -3.81 -24.09 -25.85
N ALA A 309 -3.01 -25.10 -26.18
CA ALA A 309 -2.05 -25.73 -25.29
C ALA A 309 -0.67 -25.88 -26.00
N GLY A 310 0.45 -25.44 -25.37
CA GLY A 310 1.84 -25.80 -25.74
C GLY A 310 2.73 -26.25 -24.56
N ALA A 311 3.82 -26.98 -24.82
CA ALA A 311 4.74 -27.52 -23.80
C ALA A 311 5.85 -26.52 -23.40
N ILE A 312 6.01 -26.29 -22.09
CA ILE A 312 7.11 -25.51 -21.50
C ILE A 312 8.04 -26.51 -20.78
N ASP A 313 9.36 -26.37 -20.93
CA ASP A 313 10.32 -27.06 -20.08
C ASP A 313 10.14 -26.59 -18.63
N ARG A 314 9.45 -27.41 -17.82
CA ARG A 314 9.11 -27.08 -16.43
C ARG A 314 10.36 -26.98 -15.57
N THR A 315 11.40 -27.75 -15.83
CA THR A 315 12.64 -27.66 -15.05
C THR A 315 13.32 -26.33 -15.30
N ALA A 316 13.43 -25.89 -16.56
CA ALA A 316 13.96 -24.57 -16.90
C ALA A 316 13.12 -23.43 -16.30
N ARG A 317 11.79 -23.48 -16.45
CA ARG A 317 10.87 -22.48 -15.87
C ARG A 317 10.97 -22.40 -14.34
N ASN A 318 11.02 -23.54 -13.66
CA ASN A 318 11.14 -23.59 -12.20
C ASN A 318 12.48 -22.99 -11.74
N ALA A 319 13.56 -23.24 -12.49
CA ALA A 319 14.88 -22.68 -12.22
C ALA A 319 14.85 -21.15 -12.27
N GLU A 320 14.34 -20.59 -13.36
CA GLU A 320 14.29 -19.15 -13.58
C GLU A 320 13.40 -18.44 -12.54
N ALA A 321 12.20 -18.96 -12.27
CA ALA A 321 11.29 -18.38 -11.27
C ALA A 321 11.91 -18.37 -9.86
N PHE A 322 12.55 -19.48 -9.46
CA PHE A 322 13.24 -19.55 -8.18
C PHE A 322 14.43 -18.58 -8.12
N ASP A 323 15.25 -18.55 -9.16
CA ASP A 323 16.44 -17.69 -9.21
C ASP A 323 16.09 -16.20 -9.24
N ARG A 324 15.00 -15.81 -9.91
CA ARG A 324 14.50 -14.43 -9.90
C ARG A 324 14.02 -14.01 -8.51
N ALA A 325 13.18 -14.82 -7.86
CA ALA A 325 12.75 -14.55 -6.49
C ALA A 325 13.96 -14.45 -5.52
N TRP A 326 14.96 -15.30 -5.73
CA TRP A 326 16.16 -15.33 -4.91
C TRP A 326 17.05 -14.09 -5.11
N GLU A 327 17.41 -13.76 -6.35
CA GLU A 327 18.31 -12.63 -6.67
C GLU A 327 17.64 -11.30 -6.31
N ARG A 328 16.34 -11.18 -6.57
CA ARG A 328 15.56 -10.00 -6.21
C ARG A 328 15.54 -9.73 -4.70
N THR A 329 15.57 -10.76 -3.87
CA THR A 329 15.66 -10.61 -2.41
C THR A 329 17.07 -10.22 -1.98
N ALA A 330 18.08 -10.83 -2.62
CA ALA A 330 19.48 -10.53 -2.37
C ALA A 330 19.83 -9.07 -2.63
N THR A 331 19.48 -8.57 -3.82
CA THR A 331 19.79 -7.20 -4.25
C THR A 331 19.19 -6.17 -3.33
N LEU A 332 17.97 -6.41 -2.84
CA LEU A 332 17.25 -5.45 -2.02
C LEU A 332 17.72 -5.39 -0.57
N TYR A 333 17.97 -6.54 0.04
CA TYR A 333 18.07 -6.61 1.51
C TYR A 333 19.44 -7.06 1.99
N TYR A 334 20.24 -7.71 1.13
CA TYR A 334 21.49 -8.36 1.54
C TYR A 334 22.73 -7.87 0.78
N SER A 335 22.57 -7.01 -0.25
CA SER A 335 23.69 -6.44 -1.01
C SER A 335 24.68 -5.63 -0.14
N GLY A 336 24.19 -5.00 0.92
CA GLY A 336 24.99 -4.19 1.86
C GLY A 336 25.54 -4.92 3.09
N ASP A 337 25.33 -6.24 3.24
CA ASP A 337 25.78 -7.00 4.42
C ASP A 337 26.28 -8.40 4.03
N ALA A 338 27.60 -8.59 4.08
CA ALA A 338 28.26 -9.82 3.64
C ALA A 338 27.83 -11.06 4.44
N ALA A 339 27.53 -10.91 5.74
CA ALA A 339 27.14 -12.04 6.58
C ALA A 339 25.71 -12.51 6.26
N ARG A 340 24.75 -11.56 6.12
CA ARG A 340 23.39 -11.89 5.68
C ARG A 340 23.39 -12.41 4.24
N ARG A 341 24.23 -11.86 3.35
CA ARG A 341 24.39 -12.39 1.98
C ARG A 341 24.83 -13.85 2.00
N ALA A 342 25.86 -14.20 2.78
CA ALA A 342 26.34 -15.57 2.89
C ALA A 342 25.26 -16.54 3.43
N GLN A 343 24.46 -16.11 4.42
CA GLN A 343 23.32 -16.92 4.89
C GLN A 343 22.28 -17.12 3.78
N TRP A 344 21.98 -16.09 2.99
CA TRP A 344 21.04 -16.17 1.86
C TRP A 344 21.54 -17.08 0.73
N GLU A 345 22.85 -17.08 0.44
CA GLU A 345 23.49 -18.03 -0.48
C GLU A 345 23.29 -19.48 -0.04
N SER A 346 23.48 -19.75 1.26
CA SER A 346 23.34 -21.12 1.80
C SER A 346 21.94 -21.70 1.56
N LEU A 347 20.89 -20.87 1.67
CA LEU A 347 19.52 -21.29 1.43
C LEU A 347 19.25 -21.65 -0.03
N LYS A 348 19.88 -20.94 -0.98
CA LYS A 348 19.79 -21.27 -2.42
C LYS A 348 20.19 -22.72 -2.67
N SER A 349 21.32 -23.15 -2.09
CA SER A 349 21.85 -24.50 -2.27
C SER A 349 20.89 -25.60 -1.78
N SER A 350 20.11 -25.31 -0.74
CA SER A 350 19.17 -26.26 -0.12
C SER A 350 17.79 -26.28 -0.77
N TRP A 351 17.34 -25.13 -1.29
CA TRP A 351 15.97 -24.96 -1.80
C TRP A 351 15.88 -25.02 -3.33
N ARG A 352 16.92 -24.62 -4.07
CA ARG A 352 16.92 -24.66 -5.53
C ARG A 352 16.69 -26.08 -6.09
N PRO A 353 17.30 -27.16 -5.55
CA PRO A 353 17.01 -28.52 -6.02
C PRO A 353 15.54 -28.93 -5.83
N ARG A 354 14.90 -28.47 -4.74
CA ARG A 354 13.47 -28.73 -4.47
C ARG A 354 12.57 -27.98 -5.44
N ALA A 355 12.91 -26.74 -5.77
CA ALA A 355 12.20 -25.95 -6.77
C ALA A 355 12.29 -26.59 -8.16
N LEU A 356 13.49 -27.04 -8.58
CA LEU A 356 13.69 -27.74 -9.85
C LEU A 356 12.85 -29.02 -9.95
N ALA A 357 12.76 -29.78 -8.84
CA ALA A 357 11.99 -31.02 -8.76
C ALA A 357 10.46 -30.82 -8.61
N ALA A 358 9.97 -29.58 -8.52
CA ALA A 358 8.56 -29.31 -8.31
C ALA A 358 7.70 -29.73 -9.52
N ALA A 359 6.85 -30.74 -9.31
CA ALA A 359 5.97 -31.29 -10.36
C ALA A 359 4.77 -30.40 -10.73
N SER A 360 4.51 -29.34 -9.95
CA SER A 360 3.39 -28.41 -10.17
C SER A 360 3.74 -27.00 -9.73
N ASP A 361 3.01 -26.01 -10.23
CA ASP A 361 3.17 -24.60 -9.86
C ASP A 361 2.97 -24.40 -8.34
N SER A 362 2.01 -25.11 -7.73
CA SER A 362 1.80 -25.05 -6.28
C SER A 362 2.97 -25.67 -5.48
N ALA A 363 3.68 -26.65 -6.04
CA ALA A 363 4.86 -27.23 -5.40
C ALA A 363 6.07 -26.29 -5.53
N LEU A 364 6.18 -25.58 -6.65
CA LEU A 364 7.20 -24.54 -6.86
C LEU A 364 6.97 -23.36 -5.91
N ASP A 365 5.73 -22.86 -5.81
CA ASP A 365 5.39 -21.79 -4.88
C ASP A 365 5.70 -22.18 -3.42
N ALA A 366 5.41 -23.42 -3.04
CA ALA A 366 5.72 -23.93 -1.71
C ALA A 366 7.24 -23.97 -1.44
N ALA A 367 8.05 -24.31 -2.45
CA ALA A 367 9.51 -24.29 -2.35
C ALA A 367 10.06 -22.86 -2.22
N ILE A 368 9.55 -21.91 -3.01
CA ILE A 368 9.92 -20.48 -2.94
C ILE A 368 9.50 -19.90 -1.59
N HIS A 369 8.27 -20.16 -1.14
CA HIS A 369 7.78 -19.74 0.17
C HIS A 369 8.62 -20.31 1.30
N GLY A 370 8.96 -21.61 1.26
CA GLY A 370 9.82 -22.24 2.25
C GLY A 370 11.21 -21.60 2.35
N MET A 371 11.81 -21.23 1.20
CA MET A 371 13.05 -20.44 1.17
C MET A 371 12.87 -19.06 1.80
N LEU A 372 11.82 -18.34 1.41
CA LEU A 372 11.54 -16.99 1.90
C LEU A 372 11.20 -16.94 3.40
N GLN A 373 10.69 -18.03 3.98
CA GLN A 373 10.46 -18.16 5.43
C GLN A 373 11.78 -18.30 6.20
N GLN A 374 12.76 -19.00 5.62
CA GLN A 374 14.06 -19.21 6.27
C GLN A 374 15.06 -18.07 6.01
N ARG A 375 14.70 -17.08 5.19
CA ARG A 375 15.53 -15.92 4.86
C ARG A 375 16.08 -15.25 6.13
N PRO A 376 17.29 -14.68 6.16
CA PRO A 376 17.73 -13.82 7.26
C PRO A 376 16.76 -12.64 7.50
N PRO A 377 16.74 -12.01 8.69
CA PRO A 377 15.97 -10.77 8.89
C PRO A 377 16.32 -9.72 7.84
N LEU A 378 15.32 -8.98 7.37
CA LEU A 378 15.48 -7.93 6.36
C LEU A 378 16.26 -6.73 6.91
N ARG A 379 16.19 -6.50 8.23
CA ARG A 379 17.07 -5.56 8.94
C ARG A 379 17.76 -6.22 10.13
N PRO A 380 18.95 -5.74 10.52
CA PRO A 380 19.55 -6.18 11.76
C PRO A 380 18.71 -5.71 12.95
N SER A 381 18.57 -6.59 13.94
CA SER A 381 18.14 -6.16 15.27
C SER A 381 19.30 -5.49 16.01
N ALA A 382 18.97 -4.66 17.00
CA ALA A 382 19.95 -4.03 17.88
C ALA A 382 19.75 -4.50 19.31
N THR A 383 20.80 -5.03 19.95
CA THR A 383 20.74 -5.56 21.32
C THR A 383 21.75 -4.86 22.22
N GLY A 384 21.34 -4.51 23.43
CA GLY A 384 22.19 -3.86 24.44
C GLY A 384 21.46 -3.70 25.77
N ARG A 385 21.95 -2.82 26.65
CA ARG A 385 21.27 -2.47 27.91
C ARG A 385 20.11 -1.50 27.72
N ALA A 386 20.18 -0.63 26.72
CA ALA A 386 19.07 0.25 26.32
C ALA A 386 19.00 0.33 24.81
N ALA A 387 17.80 0.50 24.24
CA ALA A 387 17.61 0.53 22.80
C ALA A 387 16.55 1.54 22.39
N VAL A 388 16.72 2.05 21.16
CA VAL A 388 15.84 3.00 20.49
C VAL A 388 15.48 2.41 19.13
N THR A 389 14.22 2.51 18.75
CA THR A 389 13.75 2.21 17.39
C THR A 389 12.76 3.27 16.93
N SER A 390 12.93 3.75 15.70
CA SER A 390 12.08 4.77 15.11
C SER A 390 12.05 4.65 13.59
N ALA A 391 11.19 5.43 12.92
CA ALA A 391 11.05 5.39 11.47
C ALA A 391 12.19 6.08 10.68
N HIS A 392 13.18 6.68 11.36
CA HIS A 392 14.32 7.32 10.71
C HIS A 392 15.66 7.13 11.47
N PRO A 393 16.82 6.98 10.81
CA PRO A 393 18.10 6.78 11.48
C PRO A 393 18.51 7.99 12.33
N VAL A 394 18.40 9.21 11.80
CA VAL A 394 18.70 10.45 12.54
C VAL A 394 17.90 10.59 13.84
N ALA A 395 16.63 10.18 13.84
CA ALA A 395 15.80 10.22 15.04
C ALA A 395 16.23 9.14 16.04
N THR A 396 16.59 7.96 15.55
CA THR A 396 17.14 6.87 16.37
C THR A 396 18.45 7.30 17.04
N ASP A 397 19.35 7.93 16.28
CA ASP A 397 20.64 8.43 16.78
C ASP A 397 20.46 9.53 17.82
N ALA A 398 19.47 10.41 17.67
CA ALA A 398 19.14 11.42 18.68
C ALA A 398 18.78 10.77 20.03
N GLY A 399 17.97 9.71 20.02
CA GLY A 399 17.66 8.96 21.24
C GLY A 399 18.89 8.28 21.86
N LEU A 400 19.74 7.66 21.01
CA LEU A 400 20.96 7.01 21.47
C LEU A 400 21.98 7.99 22.04
N GLU A 401 22.11 9.19 21.46
CA GLU A 401 22.93 10.28 21.98
C GLU A 401 22.51 10.64 23.41
N ILE A 402 21.21 10.78 23.65
CA ILE A 402 20.70 11.10 25.00
C ILE A 402 20.88 9.96 25.99
N LEU A 403 20.68 8.70 25.58
CA LEU A 403 20.97 7.55 26.45
C LEU A 403 22.46 7.50 26.82
N ARG A 404 23.37 7.73 25.85
CA ARG A 404 24.82 7.77 26.11
C ARG A 404 25.23 8.94 27.01
N ALA A 405 24.51 10.05 26.96
CA ALA A 405 24.68 11.19 27.85
C ALA A 405 24.14 10.94 29.28
N GLY A 406 23.60 9.76 29.55
CA GLY A 406 23.08 9.37 30.86
C GLY A 406 21.59 9.69 31.08
N GLY A 407 20.87 10.13 30.05
CA GLY A 407 19.42 10.28 30.08
C GLY A 407 18.71 8.94 30.24
N ASN A 408 17.47 8.96 30.75
CA ASN A 408 16.63 7.77 30.83
C ASN A 408 15.82 7.56 29.53
N VAL A 409 15.00 6.50 29.49
CA VAL A 409 14.16 6.20 28.32
C VAL A 409 13.16 7.32 27.97
N VAL A 410 12.74 8.13 28.94
CA VAL A 410 11.83 9.28 28.71
C VAL A 410 12.58 10.41 28.04
N ASP A 411 13.77 10.78 28.54
CA ASP A 411 14.62 11.81 27.93
C ASP A 411 14.93 11.45 26.47
N ALA A 412 15.30 10.20 26.22
CA ALA A 412 15.58 9.69 24.89
C ALA A 412 14.33 9.70 23.98
N ALA A 413 13.17 9.28 24.49
CA ALA A 413 11.91 9.34 23.74
C ALA A 413 11.53 10.78 23.35
N VAL A 414 11.79 11.75 24.23
CA VAL A 414 11.57 13.18 23.91
C VAL A 414 12.51 13.65 22.81
N ALA A 415 13.79 13.30 22.85
CA ALA A 415 14.74 13.64 21.78
C ALA A 415 14.34 13.02 20.44
N VAL A 416 13.91 11.75 20.44
CA VAL A 416 13.39 11.07 19.25
C VAL A 416 12.16 11.80 18.70
N SER A 417 11.22 12.23 19.55
CA SER A 417 10.00 12.96 19.13
C SER A 417 10.30 14.24 18.35
N PHE A 418 11.24 15.06 18.84
CA PHE A 418 11.63 16.29 18.16
C PHE A 418 12.44 16.00 16.90
N ALA A 419 13.40 15.08 16.95
CA ALA A 419 14.22 14.74 15.80
C ALA A 419 13.41 14.12 14.67
N ILE A 420 12.47 13.22 14.97
CA ILE A 420 11.60 12.61 13.96
C ILE A 420 10.64 13.61 13.32
N GLY A 421 10.22 14.64 14.06
CA GLY A 421 9.45 15.75 13.52
C GLY A 421 10.22 16.64 12.54
N VAL A 422 11.55 16.58 12.55
CA VAL A 422 12.41 17.28 11.59
C VAL A 422 12.63 16.44 10.34
N VAL A 423 12.87 15.13 10.50
CA VAL A 423 13.30 14.23 9.41
C VAL A 423 12.16 13.46 8.74
N GLU A 424 10.98 13.45 9.35
CA GLU A 424 9.72 13.00 8.75
C GLU A 424 8.64 14.10 8.90
N PRO A 425 8.91 15.30 8.36
CA PRO A 425 8.06 16.47 8.57
C PRO A 425 6.67 16.30 7.96
N ASP A 426 6.55 15.42 6.96
CA ASP A 426 5.31 15.02 6.30
C ASP A 426 4.43 14.11 7.15
N ALA A 427 4.97 13.45 8.18
CA ALA A 427 4.22 12.53 9.04
C ALA A 427 3.85 13.14 10.39
N SER A 428 4.75 13.89 11.01
CA SER A 428 4.62 14.39 12.38
C SER A 428 5.49 15.62 12.62
N GLY A 429 5.30 16.27 13.78
CA GLY A 429 6.16 17.38 14.20
C GLY A 429 5.54 18.21 15.30
N VAL A 430 6.11 19.41 15.52
CA VAL A 430 5.62 20.37 16.53
C VAL A 430 4.20 20.87 16.23
N GLY A 431 3.77 20.84 14.97
CA GLY A 431 2.38 21.12 14.54
C GLY A 431 1.39 19.96 14.69
N GLY A 432 1.85 18.82 15.25
CA GLY A 432 1.08 17.58 15.38
C GLY A 432 0.55 17.28 16.78
N TYR A 433 0.23 16.01 17.00
CA TYR A 433 -0.37 15.48 18.23
C TYR A 433 -0.14 13.97 18.37
N GLY A 434 -0.53 13.37 19.50
CA GLY A 434 -0.35 11.94 19.75
C GLY A 434 -0.55 11.49 21.20
N GLN A 435 -0.05 10.29 21.51
CA GLN A 435 -0.03 9.71 22.85
C GLN A 435 1.30 9.00 23.14
N MET A 436 1.71 9.02 24.42
CA MET A 436 2.91 8.39 24.95
C MET A 436 2.53 7.47 26.11
N VAL A 437 2.82 6.17 26.00
CA VAL A 437 2.68 5.20 27.09
C VAL A 437 4.06 4.98 27.72
N VAL A 438 4.14 5.11 29.03
CA VAL A 438 5.40 5.04 29.80
C VAL A 438 5.27 4.02 30.92
N GLN A 439 6.27 3.15 31.03
CA GLN A 439 6.52 2.32 32.19
C GLN A 439 7.89 2.69 32.75
N LEU A 440 7.97 3.02 34.03
CA LEU A 440 9.25 3.14 34.74
C LEU A 440 9.39 2.00 35.76
N ALA A 441 10.64 1.62 36.04
CA ALA A 441 10.97 0.62 37.04
C ALA A 441 10.35 0.99 38.40
N GLY A 442 9.74 0.01 39.06
CA GLY A 442 9.05 0.20 40.34
C GLY A 442 7.59 0.65 40.22
N TRP A 443 7.12 1.11 39.05
CA TRP A 443 5.70 1.40 38.86
C TRP A 443 4.88 0.11 38.82
N ASP A 444 3.65 0.20 39.34
CA ASP A 444 2.70 -0.90 39.35
C ASP A 444 2.07 -1.17 38.00
N LYS A 445 1.88 -0.12 37.22
CA LYS A 445 1.34 -0.17 35.87
C LYS A 445 1.87 1.01 35.03
N PRO A 446 1.83 0.89 33.69
CA PRO A 446 2.13 1.99 32.79
C PRO A 446 1.19 3.19 32.97
N ARG A 447 1.67 4.38 32.65
CA ARG A 447 0.91 5.64 32.62
C ARG A 447 0.89 6.21 31.20
N LEU A 448 -0.07 7.09 30.90
CA LEU A 448 -0.21 7.70 29.57
C LEU A 448 -0.22 9.22 29.62
N ILE A 449 0.59 9.87 28.77
CA ILE A 449 0.44 11.29 28.45
C ILE A 449 -0.28 11.43 27.11
N GLU A 450 -1.41 12.13 27.15
CA GLU A 450 -2.28 12.42 26.03
C GLU A 450 -2.05 13.87 25.56
N PHE A 451 -1.57 14.01 24.33
CA PHE A 451 -1.26 15.30 23.72
C PHE A 451 -2.00 15.43 22.39
N MET A 452 -3.30 15.13 22.40
CA MET A 452 -4.17 15.26 21.22
C MET A 452 -4.36 16.72 20.83
N ALA A 453 -4.55 16.97 19.53
CA ALA A 453 -4.85 18.32 19.06
C ALA A 453 -6.25 18.75 19.51
N ARG A 454 -6.44 20.05 19.73
CA ARG A 454 -7.64 20.61 20.38
C ARG A 454 -8.33 21.66 19.51
N VAL A 455 -9.65 21.55 19.36
CA VAL A 455 -10.48 22.50 18.61
C VAL A 455 -10.38 23.91 19.22
N PRO A 456 -10.04 24.95 18.45
CA PRO A 456 -10.08 26.34 18.90
C PRO A 456 -11.47 26.76 19.41
N GLU A 457 -11.53 27.73 20.31
CA GLU A 457 -12.80 28.24 20.86
C GLU A 457 -13.78 28.68 19.76
N GLU A 458 -13.28 29.40 18.76
CA GLU A 458 -14.07 29.93 17.64
C GLU A 458 -14.31 28.91 16.51
N ALA A 459 -13.81 27.69 16.65
CA ALA A 459 -13.98 26.62 15.68
C ALA A 459 -15.18 25.71 15.99
N GLY A 460 -16.11 26.12 16.86
CA GLY A 460 -17.32 25.36 17.15
C GLY A 460 -18.28 25.23 15.95
N LEU A 461 -19.34 24.43 16.10
CA LEU A 461 -20.36 24.19 15.05
C LEU A 461 -21.00 25.48 14.49
N GLY A 462 -21.11 26.55 15.29
CA GLY A 462 -21.66 27.83 14.84
C GLY A 462 -20.82 28.58 13.80
N ASN A 463 -19.57 28.18 13.59
CA ASN A 463 -18.70 28.82 12.60
C ASN A 463 -18.78 28.11 11.23
N ALA A 464 -19.76 28.52 10.43
CA ALA A 464 -19.96 28.00 9.08
C ALA A 464 -18.89 28.47 8.07
N SER A 465 -18.11 29.53 8.39
CA SER A 465 -17.06 30.03 7.48
C SER A 465 -15.89 29.06 7.28
N LEU A 466 -15.81 28.03 8.12
CA LEU A 466 -14.82 26.95 8.02
C LEU A 466 -15.20 25.90 6.97
N LEU A 467 -16.38 26.02 6.36
CA LEU A 467 -16.94 25.06 5.42
C LEU A 467 -17.06 25.68 4.02
N GLU A 468 -16.71 24.91 3.01
CA GLU A 468 -16.96 25.16 1.59
C GLU A 468 -18.08 24.25 1.12
N ASN A 469 -19.21 24.81 0.69
CA ASN A 469 -20.41 24.06 0.27
C ASN A 469 -20.89 23.04 1.33
N GLY A 470 -20.81 23.42 2.61
CA GLY A 470 -21.22 22.57 3.73
C GLY A 470 -20.24 21.45 4.09
N ARG A 471 -19.04 21.43 3.50
CA ARG A 471 -17.97 20.46 3.73
C ARG A 471 -16.68 21.13 4.13
N TYR A 472 -15.77 20.43 4.80
CA TYR A 472 -14.45 20.99 5.04
C TYR A 472 -13.67 21.14 3.73
N PRO A 473 -12.82 22.19 3.60
CA PRO A 473 -11.79 22.22 2.59
C PRO A 473 -10.96 20.94 2.64
N SER A 474 -10.43 20.53 1.49
CA SER A 474 -9.60 19.31 1.46
C SER A 474 -8.19 19.54 2.03
N ASP A 475 -7.65 20.76 1.93
CA ASP A 475 -6.32 21.19 2.44
C ASP A 475 -6.37 22.53 3.17
N GLY A 476 -5.22 22.90 3.73
CA GLY A 476 -4.87 24.30 3.94
C GLY A 476 -4.95 24.77 5.38
N PRO A 477 -4.51 26.01 5.61
CA PRO A 477 -4.36 26.59 6.94
C PRO A 477 -5.66 26.57 7.77
N VAL A 478 -6.84 26.64 7.14
CA VAL A 478 -8.15 26.55 7.81
C VAL A 478 -8.31 25.26 8.63
N LEU A 479 -7.69 24.15 8.21
CA LEU A 479 -7.85 22.84 8.86
C LEU A 479 -7.03 22.66 10.14
N ALA A 480 -6.10 23.57 10.42
CA ALA A 480 -5.23 23.48 11.58
C ALA A 480 -6.01 23.70 12.88
N ILE A 481 -5.82 22.80 13.85
CA ILE A 481 -6.26 22.98 15.23
C ILE A 481 -5.06 22.96 16.19
N VAL A 482 -5.26 23.29 17.47
CA VAL A 482 -4.18 23.56 18.43
C VAL A 482 -3.25 22.34 18.57
N PRO A 483 -1.95 22.44 18.21
CA PRO A 483 -0.99 21.33 18.30
C PRO A 483 -0.65 20.93 19.73
N GLY A 484 -0.33 19.64 19.93
CA GLY A 484 -0.07 19.06 21.25
C GLY A 484 1.34 18.57 21.53
N THR A 485 2.12 18.26 20.49
CA THR A 485 3.42 17.55 20.62
C THR A 485 4.36 18.21 21.64
N VAL A 486 4.56 19.54 21.55
CA VAL A 486 5.51 20.26 22.42
C VAL A 486 5.11 20.16 23.89
N ALA A 487 3.84 20.33 24.21
CA ALA A 487 3.35 20.24 25.59
C ALA A 487 3.42 18.80 26.13
N GLY A 488 3.14 17.79 25.31
CA GLY A 488 3.28 16.39 25.69
C GLY A 488 4.71 16.03 26.06
N MET A 489 5.66 16.40 25.19
CA MET A 489 7.08 16.14 25.40
C MET A 489 7.66 16.90 26.59
N HIS A 490 7.34 18.18 26.72
CA HIS A 490 7.78 18.98 27.85
C HIS A 490 7.21 18.44 29.18
N LYS A 491 5.95 18.02 29.20
CA LYS A 491 5.33 17.37 30.37
C LYS A 491 6.05 16.07 30.75
N ALA A 492 6.34 15.21 29.77
CA ALA A 492 7.08 13.97 30.01
C ALA A 492 8.47 14.23 30.60
N PHE A 493 9.23 15.16 30.02
CA PHE A 493 10.55 15.54 30.51
C PHE A 493 10.50 16.11 31.94
N THR A 494 9.59 17.05 32.19
CA THR A 494 9.48 17.71 33.51
C THR A 494 9.01 16.78 34.62
N GLN A 495 8.13 15.83 34.31
CA GLN A 495 7.61 14.89 35.32
C GLN A 495 8.52 13.67 35.51
N TRP A 496 9.07 13.13 34.42
CA TRP A 496 9.69 11.79 34.39
C TRP A 496 11.08 11.75 33.75
N GLY A 497 11.64 12.89 33.38
CA GLY A 497 13.03 12.98 32.90
C GLY A 497 14.04 12.59 33.98
N SER A 498 15.25 12.23 33.57
CA SER A 498 16.27 11.72 34.50
C SER A 498 16.88 12.78 35.43
N GLY A 499 16.76 14.07 35.06
CA GLY A 499 17.51 15.17 35.68
C GLY A 499 19.01 15.18 35.35
N LYS A 500 19.51 14.25 34.54
CA LYS A 500 20.93 14.14 34.15
C LYS A 500 21.25 14.84 32.84
N VAL A 501 20.25 15.06 32.01
CA VAL A 501 20.34 15.82 30.75
C VAL A 501 19.40 17.02 30.81
N THR A 502 19.81 18.13 30.21
CA THR A 502 19.00 19.36 30.19
C THR A 502 18.00 19.35 29.04
N TRP A 503 16.90 20.12 29.17
CA TRP A 503 15.92 20.31 28.09
C TRP A 503 16.59 20.78 26.79
N LYS A 504 17.54 21.71 26.88
CA LYS A 504 18.32 22.19 25.73
C LYS A 504 19.15 21.08 25.08
N ALA A 505 19.79 20.23 25.87
CA ALA A 505 20.56 19.10 25.35
C ALA A 505 19.66 18.10 24.61
N ILE A 506 18.44 17.86 25.10
CA ILE A 506 17.45 16.98 24.46
C ILE A 506 17.02 17.52 23.08
N LEU A 507 16.84 18.83 22.91
CA LEU A 507 16.46 19.42 21.62
C LEU A 507 17.64 19.60 20.64
N ALA A 508 18.87 19.59 21.13
CA ALA A 508 20.05 19.87 20.33
C ALA A 508 20.19 18.98 19.08
N PRO A 509 19.94 17.66 19.11
CA PRO A 509 19.99 16.83 17.91
C PRO A 509 18.98 17.26 16.83
N ALA A 510 17.76 17.59 17.22
CA ALA A 510 16.72 18.05 16.30
C ALA A 510 17.07 19.42 15.69
N ILE A 511 17.58 20.35 16.50
CA ILE A 511 18.04 21.67 16.04
C ILE A 511 19.19 21.52 15.03
N ARG A 512 20.18 20.66 15.31
CA ARG A 512 21.29 20.38 14.38
C ARG A 512 20.78 19.78 13.07
N ALA A 513 19.91 18.78 13.13
CA ALA A 513 19.34 18.16 11.92
C ALA A 513 18.55 19.16 11.07
N ALA A 514 17.80 20.07 11.69
CA ALA A 514 17.04 21.10 10.99
C ALA A 514 17.96 22.16 10.35
N ARG A 515 18.97 22.63 11.08
CA ARG A 515 19.88 23.70 10.62
C ARG A 515 20.89 23.22 9.59
N ASP A 516 21.59 22.13 9.90
CA ASP A 516 22.74 21.64 9.13
C ASP A 516 22.27 20.77 7.94
N GLY A 517 21.11 20.15 8.11
CA GLY A 517 20.37 19.39 7.11
C GLY A 517 20.50 17.88 7.28
N TYR A 518 19.62 17.15 6.59
CA TYR A 518 19.60 15.70 6.56
C TYR A 518 19.30 15.18 5.15
N VAL A 519 19.65 13.92 4.90
CA VAL A 519 19.39 13.24 3.62
C VAL A 519 17.91 12.87 3.55
N VAL A 520 17.24 13.31 2.48
CA VAL A 520 15.84 12.99 2.20
C VAL A 520 15.71 11.49 1.96
N SER A 521 14.81 10.85 2.72
CA SER A 521 14.52 9.43 2.59
C SER A 521 13.57 9.14 1.41
N ASP A 522 13.56 7.89 0.94
CA ASP A 522 12.59 7.41 -0.07
C ASP A 522 11.14 7.69 0.34
N GLY A 523 10.83 7.58 1.64
CA GLY A 523 9.50 7.83 2.17
C GLY A 523 9.06 9.28 1.95
N LEU A 524 9.89 10.25 2.36
CA LEU A 524 9.58 11.67 2.18
C LEU A 524 9.53 12.04 0.70
N ALA A 525 10.50 11.59 -0.11
CA ALA A 525 10.50 11.82 -1.56
C ALA A 525 9.23 11.27 -2.23
N THR A 526 8.79 10.08 -1.82
CA THR A 526 7.54 9.49 -2.30
C THR A 526 6.34 10.37 -1.97
N THR A 527 6.24 10.83 -0.71
CA THR A 527 5.15 11.69 -0.26
C THR A 527 5.11 12.98 -1.07
N LEU A 528 6.25 13.63 -1.27
CA LEU A 528 6.35 14.86 -2.06
C LEU A 528 5.95 14.66 -3.52
N ALA A 529 6.30 13.51 -4.12
CA ALA A 529 5.91 13.18 -5.48
C ALA A 529 4.42 12.82 -5.60
N THR A 530 3.86 12.11 -4.63
CA THR A 530 2.47 11.64 -4.63
C THR A 530 1.50 12.79 -4.34
N GLU A 531 1.82 13.63 -3.35
CA GLU A 531 1.02 14.78 -2.93
C GLU A 531 1.52 16.09 -3.55
N ARG A 532 2.17 16.01 -4.73
CA ARG A 532 2.82 17.14 -5.42
C ARG A 532 1.92 18.36 -5.54
N ALA A 533 0.65 18.16 -5.91
CA ALA A 533 -0.31 19.24 -6.07
C ALA A 533 -0.61 19.97 -4.75
N GLY A 534 -0.75 19.22 -3.65
CA GLY A 534 -1.02 19.78 -2.32
C GLY A 534 0.14 20.61 -1.79
N PHE A 535 1.35 20.08 -1.83
CA PHE A 535 2.54 20.81 -1.39
C PHE A 535 2.88 21.99 -2.31
N ALA A 536 2.76 21.86 -3.64
CA ALA A 536 3.07 22.92 -4.58
C ALA A 536 2.08 24.11 -4.54
N LYS A 537 0.87 23.89 -4.00
CA LYS A 537 -0.16 24.93 -3.83
C LYS A 537 0.31 26.07 -2.92
N TYR A 538 1.05 25.76 -1.86
CA TYR A 538 1.40 26.71 -0.81
C TYR A 538 2.85 27.20 -0.90
N ALA A 539 3.05 28.52 -0.82
CA ALA A 539 4.37 29.13 -0.99
C ALA A 539 5.41 28.65 0.04
N GLY A 540 5.03 28.52 1.32
CA GLY A 540 5.92 28.03 2.36
C GLY A 540 6.39 26.59 2.12
N SER A 541 5.48 25.72 1.69
CA SER A 541 5.79 24.32 1.36
C SER A 541 6.68 24.20 0.13
N ARG A 542 6.42 24.99 -0.92
CA ARG A 542 7.34 25.08 -2.06
C ARG A 542 8.73 25.56 -1.64
N ALA A 543 8.83 26.61 -0.83
CA ALA A 543 10.12 27.13 -0.40
C ALA A 543 10.95 26.06 0.36
N LEU A 544 10.27 25.23 1.15
CA LEU A 544 10.91 24.17 1.92
C LEU A 544 11.28 22.95 1.06
N PHE A 545 10.34 22.45 0.24
CA PHE A 545 10.44 21.12 -0.39
C PHE A 545 10.73 21.14 -1.90
N TRP A 546 10.85 22.30 -2.55
CA TRP A 546 11.18 22.40 -3.97
C TRP A 546 12.58 22.96 -4.21
N ARG A 547 13.23 22.44 -5.25
CA ARG A 547 14.49 22.96 -5.82
C ARG A 547 14.36 22.98 -7.33
N ASN A 548 14.70 24.11 -7.96
CA ASN A 548 14.65 24.27 -9.42
C ASN A 548 13.31 23.88 -10.08
N GLY A 549 12.18 24.08 -9.38
CA GLY A 549 10.84 23.77 -9.89
C GLY A 549 10.37 22.33 -9.68
N GLU A 550 11.22 21.46 -9.13
CA GLU A 550 10.90 20.06 -8.82
C GLU A 550 10.89 19.80 -7.30
N PRO A 551 10.06 18.86 -6.80
CA PRO A 551 10.13 18.41 -5.41
C PRO A 551 11.48 17.74 -5.13
N LEU A 552 11.92 17.76 -3.86
CA LEU A 552 13.12 17.04 -3.44
C LEU A 552 13.00 15.53 -3.69
N HIS A 553 14.09 14.92 -4.13
CA HIS A 553 14.23 13.50 -4.37
C HIS A 553 14.98 12.80 -3.24
N ALA A 554 14.88 11.46 -3.20
CA ALA A 554 15.66 10.67 -2.26
C ALA A 554 17.16 10.89 -2.51
N GLY A 555 17.93 11.03 -1.43
CA GLY A 555 19.35 11.38 -1.51
C GLY A 555 19.65 12.88 -1.51
N ASP A 556 18.66 13.75 -1.79
CA ASP A 556 18.85 15.20 -1.66
C ASP A 556 19.08 15.60 -0.19
N THR A 557 19.64 16.79 0.03
CA THR A 557 19.78 17.36 1.37
C THR A 557 18.71 18.41 1.65
N LEU A 558 17.89 18.20 2.68
CA LEU A 558 16.92 19.18 3.16
C LEU A 558 17.47 19.93 4.38
N ARG A 559 17.44 21.26 4.31
CA ARG A 559 17.73 22.20 5.42
C ARG A 559 16.51 23.04 5.72
N ASN A 560 16.25 23.26 7.00
CA ASN A 560 15.10 23.99 7.53
C ASN A 560 15.50 24.93 8.69
N PRO A 561 16.16 26.06 8.38
CA PRO A 561 16.61 27.02 9.40
C PRO A 561 15.45 27.65 10.19
N ASP A 562 14.27 27.80 9.58
CA ASP A 562 13.08 28.34 10.24
C ASP A 562 12.59 27.40 11.36
N LEU A 563 12.59 26.08 11.11
CA LEU A 563 12.27 25.11 12.15
C LEU A 563 13.36 25.05 13.22
N ALA A 564 14.64 25.17 12.84
CA ALA A 564 15.72 25.25 13.82
C ALA A 564 15.52 26.44 14.78
N ALA A 565 15.21 27.62 14.25
CA ALA A 565 14.93 28.81 15.05
C ALA A 565 13.69 28.63 15.95
N THR A 566 12.64 27.97 15.45
CA THR A 566 11.47 27.62 16.26
C THR A 566 11.84 26.68 17.41
N LEU A 567 12.63 25.63 17.14
CA LEU A 567 13.09 24.68 18.15
C LEU A 567 14.04 25.33 19.17
N GLU A 568 14.84 26.32 18.77
CA GLU A 568 15.66 27.13 19.69
C GLU A 568 14.79 27.90 20.69
N LYS A 569 13.66 28.49 20.24
CA LYS A 569 12.70 29.14 21.15
C LYS A 569 12.09 28.13 22.13
N VAL A 570 11.78 26.92 21.68
CA VAL A 570 11.31 25.84 22.56
C VAL A 570 12.40 25.40 23.53
N ALA A 571 13.66 25.32 23.09
CA ALA A 571 14.79 24.95 23.93
C ALA A 571 15.06 26.00 25.02
N ASP A 572 14.86 27.29 24.71
CA ASP A 572 15.03 28.40 25.65
C ASP A 572 13.87 28.55 26.63
N GLY A 573 12.63 28.42 26.16
CA GLY A 573 11.41 28.74 26.91
C GLY A 573 10.61 27.53 27.40
N GLY A 574 11.10 26.30 27.20
CA GLY A 574 10.28 25.11 27.44
C GLY A 574 9.05 25.08 26.54
N ALA A 575 7.92 24.56 27.04
CA ALA A 575 6.66 24.61 26.31
C ALA A 575 6.21 26.04 25.96
N ASP A 576 6.49 27.02 26.82
CA ASP A 576 6.11 28.42 26.61
C ASP A 576 6.84 29.06 25.42
N GLY A 577 7.98 28.51 25.01
CA GLY A 577 8.65 28.89 23.77
C GLY A 577 7.81 28.67 22.51
N PHE A 578 6.83 27.75 22.56
CA PHE A 578 5.89 27.46 21.47
C PHE A 578 4.51 28.08 21.71
N TYR A 579 3.93 27.87 22.90
CA TYR A 579 2.55 28.25 23.20
C TYR A 579 2.38 29.72 23.63
N ARG A 580 3.50 30.41 23.92
CA ARG A 580 3.54 31.82 24.30
C ARG A 580 4.64 32.54 23.50
N GLY A 581 4.68 33.87 23.60
CA GLY A 581 5.75 34.66 22.98
C GLY A 581 5.70 34.71 21.45
N ASP A 582 6.88 34.68 20.82
CA ASP A 582 7.02 35.04 19.40
C ASP A 582 6.49 33.98 18.43
N VAL A 583 6.76 32.70 18.70
CA VAL A 583 6.24 31.58 17.89
C VAL A 583 4.71 31.59 17.89
N ALA A 584 4.10 31.71 19.07
CA ALA A 584 2.64 31.78 19.23
C ALA A 584 2.03 32.96 18.46
N ARG A 585 2.64 34.16 18.55
CA ARG A 585 2.15 35.34 17.82
C ARG A 585 2.26 35.19 16.31
N ARG A 586 3.38 34.69 15.79
CA ARG A 586 3.57 34.47 14.35
C ARG A 586 2.58 33.44 13.81
N LEU A 587 2.44 32.32 14.51
CA LEU A 587 1.50 31.25 14.16
C LEU A 587 0.07 31.80 14.08
N VAL A 588 -0.40 32.47 15.13
CA VAL A 588 -1.78 32.97 15.19
C VAL A 588 -2.01 34.07 14.15
N ASN A 589 -1.07 35.02 14.01
CA ASN A 589 -1.22 36.11 13.03
C ASN A 589 -1.31 35.58 11.60
N ASP A 590 -0.46 34.63 11.24
CA ASP A 590 -0.43 34.03 9.91
C ASP A 590 -1.68 33.18 9.65
N LEU A 591 -2.00 32.22 10.53
CA LEU A 591 -3.16 31.34 10.32
C LEU A 591 -4.48 32.13 10.27
N ARG A 592 -4.65 33.15 11.11
CA ARG A 592 -5.84 34.02 11.06
C ARG A 592 -5.93 34.83 9.78
N ALA A 593 -4.81 35.32 9.26
CA ALA A 593 -4.79 36.00 7.96
C ALA A 593 -5.23 35.07 6.80
N GLN A 594 -5.15 33.75 7.00
CA GLN A 594 -5.59 32.73 6.07
C GLN A 594 -6.97 32.12 6.41
N GLY A 595 -7.75 32.76 7.28
CA GLY A 595 -9.12 32.33 7.61
C GLY A 595 -9.24 31.25 8.70
N ASN A 596 -8.15 30.89 9.38
CA ASN A 596 -8.21 29.97 10.52
C ASN A 596 -8.72 30.70 11.80
N PRO A 597 -9.53 30.04 12.66
CA PRO A 597 -10.12 30.67 13.84
C PRO A 597 -9.22 30.70 15.09
N ILE A 598 -8.02 30.11 15.06
CA ILE A 598 -7.14 29.99 16.24
C ILE A 598 -6.77 31.35 16.84
N ARG A 599 -6.67 31.41 18.18
CA ARG A 599 -6.27 32.58 18.95
C ARG A 599 -5.10 32.27 19.87
N LEU A 600 -4.41 33.32 20.33
CA LEU A 600 -3.38 33.20 21.37
C LEU A 600 -3.92 32.57 22.65
N THR A 601 -5.20 32.81 22.97
CA THR A 601 -5.88 32.21 24.12
C THR A 601 -6.05 30.71 23.97
N ASP A 602 -6.24 30.19 22.75
CA ASP A 602 -6.32 28.75 22.51
C ASP A 602 -4.98 28.07 22.78
N LEU A 603 -3.87 28.67 22.29
CA LEU A 603 -2.51 28.20 22.57
C LEU A 603 -2.19 28.26 24.07
N ALA A 604 -2.47 29.39 24.72
CA ALA A 604 -2.15 29.60 26.13
C ALA A 604 -2.95 28.69 27.08
N ARG A 605 -4.13 28.22 26.67
CA ARG A 605 -4.99 27.29 27.43
C ARG A 605 -4.72 25.81 27.11
N TYR A 606 -3.81 25.50 26.18
CA TYR A 606 -3.49 24.12 25.86
C TYR A 606 -2.70 23.45 26.99
N PHE A 607 -2.98 22.18 27.23
CA PHE A 607 -2.21 21.33 28.13
C PHE A 607 -2.25 19.86 27.67
N ALA A 608 -1.20 19.10 27.97
CA ALA A 608 -1.21 17.65 27.80
C ALA A 608 -1.84 16.98 29.04
N ALA A 609 -2.76 16.05 28.82
CA ALA A 609 -3.50 15.36 29.89
C ALA A 609 -2.77 14.07 30.30
N GLU A 610 -2.86 13.70 31.58
CA GLU A 610 -2.54 12.32 31.98
C GLU A 610 -3.81 11.47 31.91
N ARG A 611 -3.68 10.26 31.38
CA ARG A 611 -4.78 9.30 31.24
C ARG A 611 -4.36 7.95 31.79
N GLU A 612 -5.36 7.18 32.22
CA GLU A 612 -5.19 5.76 32.44
C GLU A 612 -5.18 5.06 31.06
N PRO A 613 -4.14 4.27 30.73
CA PRO A 613 -4.11 3.49 29.49
C PRO A 613 -5.27 2.48 29.46
N VAL A 614 -5.84 2.22 28.28
CA VAL A 614 -6.74 1.07 28.13
C VAL A 614 -5.92 -0.20 28.34
N SER A 615 -6.43 -1.11 29.15
CA SER A 615 -5.75 -2.36 29.49
C SER A 615 -6.59 -3.60 29.25
N GLY A 616 -5.93 -4.74 29.14
CA GLY A 616 -6.54 -6.04 28.94
C GLY A 616 -5.52 -7.16 29.09
N THR A 617 -5.99 -8.40 29.16
CA THR A 617 -5.11 -9.57 29.27
C THR A 617 -5.09 -10.38 27.97
N TYR A 618 -3.98 -11.02 27.67
CA TYR A 618 -3.87 -11.97 26.57
C TYR A 618 -2.89 -13.08 26.92
N ARG A 619 -3.38 -14.32 27.06
CA ARG A 619 -2.59 -15.52 27.31
C ARG A 619 -1.58 -15.38 28.47
N GLY A 620 -2.03 -14.77 29.57
CA GLY A 620 -1.21 -14.54 30.77
C GLY A 620 -0.34 -13.28 30.74
N TYR A 621 -0.42 -12.48 29.68
CA TYR A 621 0.22 -11.16 29.60
C TYR A 621 -0.81 -10.06 29.88
N MET A 622 -0.34 -8.93 30.42
CA MET A 622 -1.14 -7.72 30.58
C MET A 622 -0.72 -6.70 29.52
N LEU A 623 -1.67 -6.09 28.82
CA LEU A 623 -1.43 -5.08 27.81
C LEU A 623 -1.92 -3.73 28.31
N TYR A 624 -1.18 -2.67 27.96
CA TYR A 624 -1.54 -1.27 28.19
C TYR A 624 -1.34 -0.52 26.87
N SER A 625 -2.37 0.17 26.42
CA SER A 625 -2.39 0.85 25.12
C SER A 625 -3.10 2.21 25.19
N SER A 626 -3.33 2.82 24.04
CA SER A 626 -3.91 4.15 23.89
C SER A 626 -5.20 4.33 24.71
N ALA A 627 -5.46 5.57 25.15
CA ALA A 627 -6.63 5.92 25.94
C ALA A 627 -7.59 6.87 25.19
N PRO A 628 -8.90 6.87 25.52
CA PRO A 628 -9.86 7.85 25.01
C PRO A 628 -9.32 9.30 25.08
N PRO A 629 -9.54 10.14 24.04
CA PRO A 629 -10.44 9.95 22.89
C PRO A 629 -9.94 8.98 21.80
N VAL A 630 -8.76 8.37 21.97
CA VAL A 630 -8.20 7.42 21.02
C VAL A 630 -8.77 6.03 21.24
N SER A 631 -9.24 5.38 20.17
CA SER A 631 -9.90 4.07 20.23
C SER A 631 -8.99 2.87 19.91
N GLY A 632 -7.75 3.11 19.46
CA GLY A 632 -6.79 2.07 19.06
C GLY A 632 -6.57 1.00 20.12
N GLY A 633 -6.35 1.40 21.38
CA GLY A 633 -6.12 0.50 22.51
C GLY A 633 -7.32 -0.38 22.85
N ALA A 634 -8.54 0.18 22.84
CA ALA A 634 -9.76 -0.61 23.02
C ALA A 634 -9.97 -1.61 21.88
N THR A 635 -9.66 -1.21 20.64
CA THR A 635 -9.69 -2.07 19.46
C THR A 635 -8.76 -3.27 19.64
N LEU A 636 -7.49 -3.00 19.98
CA LEU A 636 -6.47 -4.04 20.14
C LEU A 636 -6.85 -5.05 21.23
N VAL A 637 -7.28 -4.57 22.41
CA VAL A 637 -7.71 -5.44 23.50
C VAL A 637 -8.90 -6.31 23.08
N SER A 638 -9.86 -5.76 22.32
CA SER A 638 -10.99 -6.52 21.81
C SER A 638 -10.56 -7.64 20.87
N GLN A 639 -9.68 -7.33 19.90
CA GLN A 639 -9.14 -8.28 18.93
C GLN A 639 -8.41 -9.44 19.63
N LEU A 640 -7.56 -9.12 20.60
CA LEU A 640 -6.81 -10.10 21.36
C LEU A 640 -7.73 -10.98 22.23
N ASN A 641 -8.72 -10.39 22.91
CA ASN A 641 -9.69 -11.17 23.70
C ASN A 641 -10.47 -12.17 22.83
N LEU A 642 -10.84 -11.78 21.61
CA LEU A 642 -11.52 -12.64 20.64
C LEU A 642 -10.57 -13.73 20.14
N LEU A 643 -9.36 -13.39 19.70
CA LEU A 643 -8.38 -14.36 19.22
C LEU A 643 -7.96 -15.37 20.30
N GLU A 644 -7.95 -14.98 21.57
CA GLU A 644 -7.59 -15.88 22.68
C GLU A 644 -8.50 -17.11 22.76
N GLN A 645 -9.75 -17.01 22.27
CA GLN A 645 -10.68 -18.13 22.20
C GLN A 645 -10.25 -19.21 21.19
N PHE A 646 -9.34 -18.89 20.26
CA PHE A 646 -8.73 -19.86 19.36
C PHE A 646 -7.51 -20.52 20.02
N PRO A 647 -7.53 -21.84 20.29
CA PRO A 647 -6.45 -22.51 20.97
C PRO A 647 -5.25 -22.77 20.04
N ALA A 648 -4.04 -22.65 20.59
CA ALA A 648 -2.78 -23.01 19.94
C ALA A 648 -2.58 -22.43 18.51
N PRO A 649 -2.63 -21.08 18.35
CA PRO A 649 -2.38 -20.46 17.05
C PRO A 649 -0.99 -20.81 16.52
N LYS A 650 -0.93 -21.18 15.24
CA LYS A 650 0.32 -21.37 14.48
C LYS A 650 0.62 -20.11 13.66
N PRO A 651 1.85 -19.91 13.15
CA PRO A 651 2.15 -18.78 12.29
C PRO A 651 1.08 -18.58 11.21
N PHE A 652 0.36 -17.45 11.29
CA PHE A 652 -0.80 -17.19 10.42
C PHE A 652 -0.40 -17.08 8.94
N THR A 653 0.89 -16.91 8.66
CA THR A 653 1.47 -16.95 7.32
C THR A 653 1.39 -18.32 6.68
N ASP A 654 1.33 -19.37 7.49
CA ASP A 654 1.45 -20.77 7.06
C ASP A 654 0.21 -21.60 7.43
N ASP A 655 -0.62 -21.10 8.34
CA ASP A 655 -1.80 -21.80 8.84
C ASP A 655 -3.10 -21.02 8.56
N ALA A 656 -3.91 -21.56 7.65
CA ALA A 656 -5.12 -20.90 7.19
C ALA A 656 -6.21 -20.82 8.28
N ALA A 657 -6.23 -21.77 9.22
CA ALA A 657 -7.17 -21.77 10.33
C ALA A 657 -6.85 -20.61 11.30
N THR A 658 -5.57 -20.43 11.64
CA THR A 658 -5.12 -19.31 12.47
C THR A 658 -5.36 -17.98 11.77
N MET A 659 -5.05 -17.88 10.48
CA MET A 659 -5.30 -16.64 9.73
C MET A 659 -6.79 -16.31 9.63
N HIS A 660 -7.63 -17.33 9.45
CA HIS A 660 -9.07 -17.17 9.48
C HIS A 660 -9.57 -16.69 10.85
N ALA A 661 -9.08 -17.29 11.94
CA ALA A 661 -9.39 -16.85 13.30
C ALA A 661 -8.91 -15.41 13.57
N PHE A 662 -7.72 -15.04 13.11
CA PHE A 662 -7.15 -13.69 13.21
C PHE A 662 -8.05 -12.64 12.55
N LEU A 663 -8.50 -12.90 11.31
CA LEU A 663 -9.42 -12.02 10.58
C LEU A 663 -10.82 -11.98 11.19
N SER A 664 -11.35 -13.12 11.64
CA SER A 664 -12.65 -13.18 12.29
C SER A 664 -12.65 -12.44 13.63
N ALA A 665 -11.57 -12.56 14.43
CA ALA A 665 -11.41 -11.81 15.67
C ALA A 665 -11.43 -10.29 15.43
N TRP A 666 -10.86 -9.84 14.31
CA TRP A 666 -10.94 -8.44 13.92
C TRP A 666 -12.38 -7.98 13.67
N LEU A 667 -13.12 -8.73 12.86
CA LEU A 667 -14.47 -8.33 12.43
C LEU A 667 -15.54 -8.53 13.51
N LEU A 668 -15.33 -9.46 14.43
CA LEU A 668 -16.27 -9.73 15.52
C LEU A 668 -16.22 -8.69 16.64
N GLY A 669 -15.27 -7.73 16.61
CA GLY A 669 -15.16 -6.66 17.61
C GLY A 669 -16.45 -5.82 17.78
N PRO A 670 -16.80 -5.37 19.00
CA PRO A 670 -17.92 -4.45 19.23
C PRO A 670 -17.73 -3.07 18.57
N SER A 671 -18.86 -2.42 18.27
CA SER A 671 -18.87 -1.05 17.74
C SER A 671 -18.37 -0.04 18.78
N GLN A 672 -17.57 0.92 18.33
CA GLN A 672 -17.02 2.00 19.15
C GLN A 672 -17.89 3.26 19.14
N ARG A 673 -18.82 3.36 18.19
CA ARG A 673 -19.70 4.52 18.01
C ARG A 673 -20.55 4.75 19.26
N GLY A 674 -20.63 5.99 19.70
CA GLY A 674 -21.39 6.38 20.89
C GLY A 674 -20.76 5.95 22.21
N ARG A 675 -19.50 5.48 22.22
CA ARG A 675 -18.81 4.95 23.41
C ARG A 675 -17.47 5.61 23.68
N ILE A 676 -16.73 5.98 22.63
CA ILE A 676 -15.41 6.61 22.73
C ILE A 676 -15.46 8.00 22.09
N ALA A 677 -15.15 9.02 22.88
CA ALA A 677 -14.96 10.42 22.47
C ALA A 677 -14.05 11.09 23.50
N ASP A 678 -13.91 12.42 23.45
CA ASP A 678 -13.19 13.17 24.48
C ASP A 678 -13.85 12.97 25.85
N PRO A 679 -13.19 12.31 26.81
CA PRO A 679 -13.76 12.04 28.12
C PRO A 679 -13.96 13.32 28.97
N SER A 680 -13.43 14.47 28.54
CA SER A 680 -13.73 15.75 29.17
C SER A 680 -15.07 16.35 28.74
N LEU A 681 -15.67 15.83 27.66
CA LEU A 681 -16.92 16.34 27.09
C LEU A 681 -18.02 15.27 27.02
N TRP A 682 -17.67 13.98 27.01
CA TRP A 682 -18.60 12.87 26.84
C TRP A 682 -18.36 11.76 27.86
N PRO A 683 -19.40 11.04 28.31
CA PRO A 683 -19.24 9.85 29.13
C PRO A 683 -18.63 8.73 28.30
N VAL A 684 -17.41 8.28 28.63
CA VAL A 684 -16.73 7.21 27.90
C VAL A 684 -16.90 5.89 28.62
N ASN A 685 -17.28 4.84 27.88
CA ASN A 685 -17.38 3.48 28.39
C ASN A 685 -16.75 2.47 27.43
N THR A 686 -15.58 1.95 27.79
CA THR A 686 -14.84 0.95 27.00
C THR A 686 -15.17 -0.49 27.37
N ASP A 687 -15.84 -0.75 28.50
CA ASP A 687 -16.04 -2.10 29.04
C ASP A 687 -16.74 -3.06 28.07
N PRO A 688 -17.79 -2.64 27.32
CA PRO A 688 -18.39 -3.51 26.31
C PRO A 688 -17.40 -3.99 25.25
N ILE A 689 -16.35 -3.21 24.96
CA ILE A 689 -15.36 -3.47 23.92
C ILE A 689 -14.22 -4.36 24.48
N THR A 690 -13.76 -4.06 25.69
CA THR A 690 -12.57 -4.68 26.31
C THR A 690 -12.88 -5.87 27.21
N SER A 691 -14.16 -6.17 27.47
CA SER A 691 -14.56 -7.30 28.30
C SER A 691 -14.31 -8.67 27.66
N LYS A 692 -13.75 -9.59 28.45
CA LYS A 692 -13.64 -11.02 28.10
C LYS A 692 -15.00 -11.65 27.85
N ASP A 693 -16.03 -11.22 28.59
CA ASP A 693 -17.36 -11.82 28.52
C ASP A 693 -18.02 -11.46 27.18
N THR A 694 -17.86 -10.20 26.75
CA THR A 694 -18.27 -9.79 25.40
C THR A 694 -17.54 -10.60 24.34
N ALA A 695 -16.21 -10.77 24.47
CA ALA A 695 -15.44 -11.56 23.52
C ALA A 695 -15.92 -13.03 23.45
N ARG A 696 -16.15 -13.68 24.60
CA ARG A 696 -16.70 -15.05 24.65
C ARG A 696 -18.09 -15.15 24.01
N ALA A 697 -18.97 -14.18 24.29
CA ALA A 697 -20.30 -14.15 23.69
C ALA A 697 -20.23 -13.97 22.18
N ARG A 698 -19.34 -13.09 21.71
CA ARG A 698 -19.21 -12.78 20.29
C ARG A 698 -18.46 -13.85 19.49
N TRP A 699 -17.52 -14.55 20.11
CA TRP A 699 -16.82 -15.68 19.48
C TRP A 699 -17.75 -16.85 19.13
N LYS A 700 -18.94 -16.94 19.73
CA LYS A 700 -19.98 -17.91 19.29
C LYS A 700 -20.39 -17.75 17.83
N CYS A 701 -20.13 -16.58 17.23
CA CYS A 701 -20.35 -16.30 15.82
C CYS A 701 -19.19 -16.72 14.90
N PHE A 702 -18.08 -17.20 15.47
CA PHE A 702 -16.98 -17.75 14.70
C PHE A 702 -17.41 -19.10 14.09
N ASP A 703 -17.23 -19.24 12.78
CA ASP A 703 -17.45 -20.48 12.03
C ASP A 703 -16.13 -20.87 11.36
N ALA A 704 -15.56 -22.02 11.70
CA ALA A 704 -14.24 -22.43 11.20
C ALA A 704 -14.20 -22.68 9.68
N GLY A 705 -15.35 -22.89 9.04
CA GLY A 705 -15.49 -23.16 7.62
C GLY A 705 -15.92 -21.94 6.79
N ARG A 706 -16.32 -20.83 7.41
CA ARG A 706 -16.96 -19.72 6.70
C ARG A 706 -16.61 -18.35 7.27
N ALA A 707 -16.26 -17.43 6.36
CA ALA A 707 -16.03 -16.03 6.68
C ALA A 707 -17.30 -15.36 7.25
N PRO A 708 -17.17 -14.47 8.26
CA PRO A 708 -18.27 -13.63 8.71
C PRO A 708 -18.83 -12.78 7.56
N SER A 709 -20.15 -12.67 7.47
CA SER A 709 -20.81 -11.82 6.48
C SER A 709 -21.22 -10.45 7.07
N PRO A 710 -21.27 -9.39 6.24
CA PRO A 710 -21.77 -8.09 6.68
C PRO A 710 -23.18 -8.11 7.27
N ARG A 711 -24.01 -9.08 6.90
CA ARG A 711 -25.35 -9.26 7.46
C ARG A 711 -25.35 -9.82 8.88
N GLN A 712 -24.42 -10.73 9.20
CA GLN A 712 -24.30 -11.30 10.55
C GLN A 712 -23.81 -10.27 11.57
N LEU A 713 -23.04 -9.28 11.10
CA LEU A 713 -22.40 -8.27 11.94
C LEU A 713 -23.19 -6.95 12.02
N ARG A 714 -24.45 -6.94 11.56
CA ARG A 714 -25.33 -5.77 11.63
C ARG A 714 -25.83 -5.53 13.06
N GLY A 715 -25.62 -4.32 13.58
CA GLY A 715 -26.07 -3.88 14.90
C GLY A 715 -25.16 -4.30 16.08
N ASP A 716 -25.42 -3.74 17.25
CA ASP A 716 -24.63 -4.02 18.46
C ASP A 716 -24.87 -5.44 19.02
N ALA A 717 -26.08 -5.97 18.81
CA ALA A 717 -26.44 -7.35 19.10
C ALA A 717 -26.28 -8.20 17.84
N ILE A 718 -25.20 -8.99 17.78
CA ILE A 718 -24.96 -9.90 16.65
C ILE A 718 -25.92 -11.10 16.75
N ALA A 719 -26.56 -11.46 15.64
CA ALA A 719 -27.69 -12.40 15.61
C ALA A 719 -27.37 -13.81 16.17
N CYS A 720 -26.11 -14.23 16.10
CA CYS A 720 -25.60 -15.50 16.63
C CYS A 720 -25.21 -15.44 18.12
N GLY A 721 -25.26 -14.26 18.75
CA GLY A 721 -25.01 -14.05 20.17
C GLY A 721 -26.29 -13.95 21.02
N ASP A 722 -27.47 -13.85 20.40
CA ASP A 722 -28.76 -13.76 21.09
C ASP A 722 -29.37 -15.16 21.29
N THR A 723 -29.24 -15.72 22.49
CA THR A 723 -29.85 -17.02 22.85
C THR A 723 -31.33 -16.89 23.23
N THR A 724 -31.95 -15.71 23.12
CA THR A 724 -33.31 -15.47 23.63
C THR A 724 -34.39 -15.19 22.57
N ARG A 725 -34.04 -15.00 21.30
CA ARG A 725 -35.03 -14.83 20.22
C ARG A 725 -35.31 -16.13 19.47
N ARG A 726 -36.34 -16.87 19.92
CA ARG A 726 -37.18 -17.64 18.99
C ARG A 726 -37.84 -16.66 18.02
N ALA A 727 -37.77 -16.94 16.72
CA ALA A 727 -38.41 -16.14 15.69
C ALA A 727 -39.91 -15.95 16.00
N PRO A 728 -40.46 -14.73 16.00
CA PRO A 728 -41.90 -14.57 16.05
C PRO A 728 -42.48 -14.72 14.65
N ALA A 729 -43.51 -15.55 14.57
CA ALA A 729 -44.46 -15.58 13.48
C ALA A 729 -45.16 -14.22 13.33
N SER A 730 -45.54 -13.91 12.10
CA SER A 730 -46.31 -12.74 11.67
C SER A 730 -47.56 -12.44 12.51
N ALA A 731 -47.75 -11.17 12.92
CA ALA A 731 -48.96 -10.31 12.79
C ALA A 731 -48.95 -9.15 13.84
N PRO A 732 -49.93 -8.22 13.88
CA PRO A 732 -49.80 -6.87 13.29
C PRO A 732 -50.01 -5.70 14.29
N GLY A 733 -49.62 -4.49 13.84
CA GLY A 733 -50.19 -3.17 14.17
C GLY A 733 -50.46 -2.77 15.63
N GLY A 734 -49.69 -1.80 16.16
CA GLY A 734 -50.07 -1.04 17.36
C GLY A 734 -48.89 -0.29 17.97
N GLY A 735 -48.96 1.05 17.98
CA GLY A 735 -47.85 1.93 18.32
C GLY A 735 -47.51 2.03 19.80
N LEU A 736 -46.22 2.24 20.07
CA LEU A 736 -45.69 2.90 21.26
C LEU A 736 -44.53 3.83 20.86
N SER A 737 -44.44 4.91 21.62
CA SER A 737 -43.82 6.22 21.36
C SER A 737 -42.38 6.22 20.84
N ALA A 738 -42.18 7.07 19.82
CA ALA A 738 -40.90 7.48 19.27
C ALA A 738 -40.17 8.45 20.21
N LEU A 739 -38.96 8.06 20.64
CA LEU A 739 -37.79 8.91 20.98
C LEU A 739 -36.74 7.97 21.61
N GLY A 740 -35.95 7.32 20.76
CA GLY A 740 -34.89 6.40 21.21
C GLY A 740 -34.74 5.22 20.25
N ALA A 741 -33.49 4.92 19.87
CA ALA A 741 -33.09 3.79 19.04
C ALA A 741 -33.46 3.86 17.55
N ARG A 742 -32.84 4.79 16.82
CA ARG A 742 -32.48 4.53 15.43
C ARG A 742 -31.06 5.02 15.20
N GLU A 743 -30.07 4.18 15.45
CA GLU A 743 -28.73 4.35 14.86
C GLU A 743 -27.90 3.09 15.03
N GLY A 744 -28.05 2.19 14.05
CA GLY A 744 -27.21 1.03 13.90
C GLY A 744 -25.92 1.35 13.13
N ASP A 745 -24.88 0.67 13.57
CA ASP A 745 -23.71 0.19 12.82
C ASP A 745 -22.47 1.07 12.60
N ALA A 746 -21.33 0.57 13.09
CA ALA A 746 -20.00 0.88 12.54
C ALA A 746 -19.60 -0.16 11.46
N LEU A 747 -19.92 -1.45 11.67
CA LEU A 747 -19.60 -2.52 10.69
C LEU A 747 -20.52 -2.50 9.47
N ALA A 748 -21.79 -2.13 9.65
CA ALA A 748 -22.71 -1.84 8.54
C ALA A 748 -22.68 -0.40 8.03
N ARG A 749 -21.64 0.38 8.37
CA ARG A 749 -21.29 1.64 7.70
C ARG A 749 -19.94 1.62 6.98
N LEU A 750 -19.19 0.51 6.99
CA LEU A 750 -18.04 0.36 6.08
C LEU A 750 -18.47 0.70 4.65
N PRO A 751 -17.94 1.75 4.02
CA PRO A 751 -18.43 2.20 2.72
C PRO A 751 -18.31 1.07 1.67
N VAL A 752 -19.24 1.05 0.71
CA VAL A 752 -18.95 0.38 -0.58
C VAL A 752 -17.83 1.21 -1.18
N ARG A 753 -16.70 0.58 -1.46
CA ARG A 753 -15.42 1.26 -1.70
C ARG A 753 -15.51 2.48 -2.63
N ASP A 754 -15.35 3.66 -2.04
CA ASP A 754 -14.46 4.72 -2.56
C ASP A 754 -13.11 4.56 -1.83
N GLY A 755 -11.99 4.84 -2.46
CA GLY A 755 -10.63 4.41 -2.05
C GLY A 755 -10.06 4.86 -0.69
N CYS A 756 -10.88 5.24 0.29
CA CYS A 756 -10.48 5.70 1.62
C CYS A 756 -10.86 4.69 2.70
N GLY A 757 -9.97 4.46 3.66
CA GLY A 757 -10.26 3.64 4.83
C GLY A 757 -11.40 4.21 5.70
N PRO A 758 -11.89 3.42 6.67
CA PRO A 758 -12.99 3.83 7.55
C PRO A 758 -12.49 4.78 8.65
N ASP A 759 -12.37 6.07 8.35
CA ASP A 759 -12.35 7.09 9.40
C ASP A 759 -13.82 7.37 9.79
N ASP A 760 -14.26 6.78 10.90
CA ASP A 760 -15.67 6.73 11.34
C ASP A 760 -16.30 8.08 11.74
N HIS A 761 -15.60 9.21 11.54
CA HIS A 761 -16.00 10.51 12.09
C HIS A 761 -16.16 11.66 11.07
N ALA A 762 -15.92 11.45 9.78
CA ALA A 762 -16.10 12.52 8.78
C ALA A 762 -16.62 12.00 7.43
N THR A 763 -17.94 11.96 7.29
CA THR A 763 -18.63 11.82 5.98
C THR A 763 -18.58 13.10 5.14
N ASP A 764 -18.02 14.18 5.70
CA ASP A 764 -18.20 15.55 5.23
C ASP A 764 -16.92 16.14 4.59
N ALA A 765 -15.91 15.32 4.30
CA ALA A 765 -14.70 15.74 3.59
C ALA A 765 -14.87 15.62 2.06
N SER A 766 -14.26 16.54 1.30
CA SER A 766 -14.42 16.66 -0.16
C SER A 766 -13.46 15.82 -1.00
N ALA A 767 -12.38 15.26 -0.43
CA ALA A 767 -11.40 14.45 -1.17
C ALA A 767 -10.69 13.40 -0.29
N CYS A 768 -10.28 12.28 -0.92
CA CYS A 768 -9.50 11.19 -0.32
C CYS A 768 -8.00 11.48 -0.40
N ARG A 769 -7.24 11.41 0.70
CA ARG A 769 -5.78 11.66 0.72
C ARG A 769 -4.98 10.53 1.36
N ALA A 770 -3.70 10.40 0.96
CA ALA A 770 -2.80 9.41 1.54
C ALA A 770 -2.42 9.78 2.98
N GLN A 771 -2.24 8.78 3.86
CA GLN A 771 -2.31 8.96 5.31
C GLN A 771 -0.96 8.75 6.03
N GLY A 772 -0.49 9.73 6.82
CA GLY A 772 0.87 9.83 7.36
C GLY A 772 0.95 9.87 8.89
N THR A 773 1.82 9.04 9.48
CA THR A 773 2.03 8.94 10.94
C THR A 773 3.46 8.50 11.21
N THR A 774 3.99 8.71 12.41
CA THR A 774 5.23 8.07 12.86
C THR A 774 5.07 7.43 14.23
N SER A 775 5.88 6.42 14.52
CA SER A 775 5.91 5.76 15.82
C SER A 775 7.33 5.35 16.17
N PHE A 776 7.63 5.33 17.46
CA PHE A 776 8.94 4.96 17.98
C PHE A 776 8.81 4.36 19.38
N ALA A 777 9.82 3.61 19.79
CA ALA A 777 9.91 3.01 21.10
C ALA A 777 11.32 3.14 21.67
N VAL A 778 11.41 3.25 23.00
CA VAL A 778 12.64 3.26 23.77
C VAL A 778 12.47 2.36 24.99
N ALA A 779 13.43 1.50 25.28
CA ALA A 779 13.39 0.69 26.49
C ALA A 779 14.79 0.35 27.01
N ASP A 780 14.88 -0.02 28.28
CA ASP A 780 16.10 -0.51 28.91
C ASP A 780 15.89 -1.81 29.70
N ALA A 781 17.00 -2.46 30.05
CA ALA A 781 17.04 -3.71 30.79
C ALA A 781 16.57 -3.57 32.26
N ASP A 782 16.55 -2.34 32.78
CA ASP A 782 16.12 -2.04 34.14
C ASP A 782 14.57 -2.06 34.26
N GLY A 783 13.87 -2.20 33.13
CA GLY A 783 12.42 -2.32 33.07
C GLY A 783 11.72 -0.99 32.82
N ASN A 784 12.42 0.02 32.31
CA ASN A 784 11.81 1.23 31.80
C ASN A 784 11.48 1.07 30.31
N ALA A 785 10.34 1.58 29.88
CA ALA A 785 9.87 1.49 28.50
C ALA A 785 8.97 2.68 28.13
N VAL A 786 9.07 3.14 26.90
CA VAL A 786 8.24 4.18 26.30
C VAL A 786 7.82 3.76 24.90
N ALA A 787 6.52 3.86 24.61
CA ALA A 787 5.97 3.75 23.26
C ALA A 787 5.25 5.05 22.89
N VAL A 788 5.56 5.61 21.73
CA VAL A 788 4.93 6.85 21.22
C VAL A 788 4.42 6.64 19.81
N THR A 789 3.23 7.15 19.56
CA THR A 789 2.71 7.35 18.20
C THR A 789 2.25 8.79 18.09
N GLN A 790 2.80 9.52 17.11
CA GLN A 790 2.53 10.94 16.88
C GLN A 790 2.33 11.22 15.39
N THR A 791 1.54 12.25 15.06
CA THR A 791 1.08 12.47 13.70
C THR A 791 0.61 13.91 13.44
N LEU A 792 0.57 14.31 12.17
CA LEU A 792 -0.22 15.45 11.66
C LEU A 792 -1.64 15.04 11.23
N GLY A 793 -1.88 13.75 11.03
CA GLY A 793 -3.10 13.19 10.48
C GLY A 793 -2.84 12.47 9.17
N THR A 794 -2.91 13.22 8.07
CA THR A 794 -2.56 12.74 6.74
C THR A 794 -1.10 13.07 6.39
N TRP A 795 -0.60 12.50 5.30
CA TRP A 795 0.73 12.85 4.79
C TRP A 795 0.74 14.32 4.38
N GLY A 796 1.72 15.06 4.88
CA GLY A 796 1.81 16.51 4.71
C GLY A 796 0.85 17.32 5.60
N GLY A 797 0.01 16.66 6.41
CA GLY A 797 -1.03 17.31 7.20
C GLY A 797 -1.93 18.17 6.32
N ASN A 798 -1.97 19.48 6.58
CA ASN A 798 -2.73 20.40 5.76
C ASN A 798 -1.94 21.02 4.58
N PHE A 799 -0.71 20.54 4.34
CA PHE A 799 0.26 21.03 3.35
C PHE A 799 0.74 22.47 3.54
N TYR A 800 0.39 23.14 4.63
CA TYR A 800 0.71 24.55 4.83
C TYR A 800 1.89 24.71 5.80
N VAL A 801 2.90 25.48 5.39
CA VAL A 801 4.01 25.92 6.25
C VAL A 801 3.88 27.43 6.42
N SER A 802 3.75 27.86 7.68
CA SER A 802 3.77 29.29 8.01
C SER A 802 5.14 29.90 7.73
N PRO A 803 5.22 31.06 7.04
CA PRO A 803 6.48 31.73 6.77
C PRO A 803 7.30 31.99 8.05
N GLY A 804 8.57 31.59 8.07
CA GLY A 804 9.47 31.83 9.20
C GLY A 804 9.28 30.89 10.41
N LEU A 805 8.39 29.90 10.33
CA LEU A 805 8.20 28.89 11.40
C LEU A 805 8.69 27.49 11.00
N GLY A 806 8.61 27.13 9.73
CA GLY A 806 9.27 25.94 9.19
C GLY A 806 8.61 24.59 9.49
N PHE A 807 7.38 24.52 9.97
CA PHE A 807 6.68 23.25 10.20
C PHE A 807 5.29 23.19 9.55
N LEU A 808 4.84 21.97 9.26
CA LEU A 808 3.50 21.65 8.79
C LEU A 808 2.52 21.52 9.96
N TYR A 809 1.25 21.81 9.70
CA TYR A 809 0.18 21.68 10.68
C TYR A 809 -0.66 20.42 10.46
N ASN A 810 -1.28 19.97 11.54
CA ASN A 810 -2.29 18.93 11.48
C ASN A 810 -3.51 19.35 10.64
N ASP A 811 -4.26 18.37 10.14
CA ASP A 811 -5.47 18.57 9.31
C ASP A 811 -6.77 18.16 10.04
N LYS A 812 -6.75 18.14 11.37
CA LYS A 812 -7.76 17.43 12.18
C LYS A 812 -9.12 18.08 12.27
N LEU A 813 -9.28 19.33 11.83
CA LEU A 813 -10.62 19.92 11.76
C LEU A 813 -11.56 19.10 10.86
N THR A 814 -11.00 18.44 9.84
CA THR A 814 -11.73 17.53 8.93
C THR A 814 -12.37 16.34 9.62
N SER A 815 -11.90 15.97 10.81
CA SER A 815 -12.26 14.71 11.46
C SER A 815 -13.44 14.80 12.43
N TYR A 816 -14.10 15.96 12.50
CA TYR A 816 -15.24 16.18 13.40
C TYR A 816 -16.56 16.14 12.66
N SER A 817 -17.54 15.48 13.28
CA SER A 817 -18.92 15.50 12.81
C SER A 817 -19.54 16.89 12.92
N THR A 818 -20.40 17.22 11.96
CA THR A 818 -21.25 18.41 11.99
C THR A 818 -22.56 18.20 12.78
N ASP A 819 -22.87 16.96 13.19
CA ASP A 819 -24.00 16.65 14.06
C ASP A 819 -23.74 17.10 15.50
N PRO A 820 -24.52 18.06 16.06
CA PRO A 820 -24.34 18.57 17.41
C PRO A 820 -24.56 17.54 18.53
N ASN A 821 -25.28 16.45 18.25
CA ASN A 821 -25.62 15.43 19.24
C ASN A 821 -24.72 14.18 19.14
N GLY A 822 -23.83 14.13 18.15
CA GLY A 822 -22.98 12.97 17.89
C GLY A 822 -21.69 12.95 18.74
N TYR A 823 -21.27 11.76 19.13
CA TYR A 823 -19.89 11.55 19.60
C TYR A 823 -18.92 11.99 18.51
N GLY A 824 -17.97 12.87 18.84
CA GLY A 824 -17.04 13.45 17.88
C GLY A 824 -17.56 14.72 17.18
N ALA A 825 -18.61 15.36 17.69
CA ALA A 825 -19.04 16.69 17.26
C ALA A 825 -17.92 17.74 17.40
N ARG A 826 -17.88 18.71 16.48
CA ARG A 826 -16.93 19.85 16.52
C ARG A 826 -17.27 20.85 17.63
N LEU A 827 -17.07 20.43 18.88
CA LEU A 827 -17.29 21.28 20.05
C LEU A 827 -16.03 22.11 20.34
N PRO A 828 -16.19 23.38 20.79
CA PRO A 828 -15.06 24.17 21.30
C PRO A 828 -14.26 23.35 22.30
N PHE A 829 -12.94 23.41 22.18
CA PHE A 829 -12.00 22.73 23.08
C PHE A 829 -11.98 21.20 23.05
N ALA A 830 -12.76 20.55 22.17
CA ALA A 830 -12.74 19.11 22.04
C ALA A 830 -11.36 18.60 21.58
N ARG A 831 -10.93 17.48 22.15
CA ARG A 831 -9.74 16.74 21.72
C ARG A 831 -10.08 15.75 20.61
N HIS A 832 -9.23 15.70 19.60
CA HIS A 832 -9.45 14.86 18.43
C HIS A 832 -9.36 13.37 18.80
N GLY A 833 -10.28 12.54 18.29
CA GLY A 833 -10.26 11.08 18.42
C GLY A 833 -9.48 10.42 17.30
N SER A 834 -8.69 9.40 17.61
CA SER A 834 -7.78 8.74 16.66
C SER A 834 -7.74 7.22 16.86
N ILE A 835 -7.00 6.51 16.02
CA ILE A 835 -6.78 5.05 16.09
C ILE A 835 -5.32 4.69 16.35
N ILE A 836 -4.49 5.64 16.79
CA ILE A 836 -3.10 5.37 17.18
C ILE A 836 -3.04 4.34 18.33
N THR A 837 -2.08 3.43 18.30
CA THR A 837 -2.05 2.27 19.22
C THR A 837 -0.65 2.03 19.83
N PRO A 838 0.00 3.03 20.47
CA PRO A 838 1.22 2.79 21.23
C PRO A 838 0.93 1.82 22.38
N THR A 839 1.72 0.76 22.53
CA THR A 839 1.39 -0.38 23.40
C THR A 839 2.61 -0.90 24.16
N ILE A 840 2.42 -1.18 25.45
CA ILE A 840 3.36 -1.92 26.30
C ILE A 840 2.71 -3.21 26.78
N VAL A 841 3.39 -4.33 26.56
CA VAL A 841 3.02 -5.65 27.08
C VAL A 841 3.87 -5.94 28.31
N MET A 842 3.21 -6.33 29.39
CA MET A 842 3.77 -6.61 30.70
C MET A 842 3.60 -8.09 31.05
N LYS A 843 4.58 -8.65 31.75
CA LYS A 843 4.47 -9.94 32.45
C LYS A 843 5.13 -9.79 33.81
N ASP A 844 4.47 -10.27 34.86
CA ASP A 844 4.97 -10.18 36.24
C ASP A 844 5.42 -8.76 36.63
N ARG A 845 4.62 -7.75 36.22
CA ARG A 845 4.87 -6.30 36.42
C ARG A 845 6.15 -5.75 35.77
N ARG A 846 6.75 -6.47 34.82
CA ARG A 846 7.86 -5.98 33.99
C ARG A 846 7.45 -5.90 32.52
N PRO A 847 7.92 -4.89 31.77
CA PRO A 847 7.72 -4.86 30.33
C PRO A 847 8.45 -6.04 29.70
N VAL A 848 7.84 -6.66 28.70
CA VAL A 848 8.42 -7.76 27.90
C VAL A 848 8.40 -7.45 26.41
N PHE A 849 7.45 -6.62 25.96
CA PHE A 849 7.36 -6.18 24.58
C PHE A 849 6.78 -4.76 24.51
N VAL A 850 7.38 -3.89 23.71
CA VAL A 850 7.00 -2.50 23.52
C VAL A 850 6.82 -2.31 22.04
N VAL A 851 5.67 -1.80 21.61
CA VAL A 851 5.37 -1.66 20.18
C VAL A 851 4.48 -0.46 19.89
N GLY A 852 4.73 0.19 18.77
CA GLY A 852 3.82 1.13 18.15
C GLY A 852 3.94 1.04 16.63
N ALA A 853 2.98 1.60 15.92
CA ALA A 853 3.03 1.66 14.46
C ALA A 853 2.45 2.96 13.91
N ALA A 854 2.86 3.27 12.69
CA ALA A 854 2.29 4.31 11.83
C ALA A 854 1.49 3.72 10.67
N GLY A 855 0.71 4.52 9.94
CA GLY A 855 0.00 4.08 8.72
C GLY A 855 -1.54 4.13 8.81
N ASN A 856 -2.11 5.08 9.57
CA ASN A 856 -3.54 5.22 9.84
C ASN A 856 -4.27 3.89 10.11
N ALA A 857 -5.16 3.42 9.22
CA ALA A 857 -5.92 2.18 9.40
C ALA A 857 -5.02 0.94 9.60
N TRP A 858 -3.78 0.99 9.09
CA TRP A 858 -2.78 -0.07 9.26
C TRP A 858 -2.10 -0.08 10.62
N ILE A 859 -2.25 0.96 11.46
CA ILE A 859 -1.62 1.04 12.79
C ILE A 859 -2.05 -0.13 13.64
N SER A 860 -3.36 -0.29 13.82
CA SER A 860 -3.92 -1.38 14.62
C SER A 860 -3.57 -2.75 14.03
N SER A 861 -3.46 -2.84 12.70
CA SER A 861 -3.10 -4.09 12.00
C SER A 861 -1.67 -4.50 12.31
N ALA A 862 -0.75 -3.55 12.18
CA ALA A 862 0.66 -3.76 12.46
C ALA A 862 0.91 -4.10 13.93
N VAL A 863 0.27 -3.37 14.85
CA VAL A 863 0.42 -3.62 16.30
C VAL A 863 -0.17 -4.98 16.66
N TYR A 864 -1.37 -5.32 16.16
CA TYR A 864 -1.99 -6.62 16.42
C TYR A 864 -1.15 -7.79 15.89
N ALA A 865 -0.67 -7.70 14.64
CA ALA A 865 0.20 -8.72 14.05
C ALA A 865 1.53 -8.86 14.81
N ALA A 866 2.15 -7.75 15.23
CA ALA A 866 3.41 -7.78 15.96
C ALA A 866 3.24 -8.36 17.37
N VAL A 867 2.15 -8.02 18.09
CA VAL A 867 1.85 -8.59 19.41
C VAL A 867 1.60 -10.10 19.30
N VAL A 868 0.80 -10.55 18.32
CA VAL A 868 0.58 -11.99 18.07
C VAL A 868 1.90 -12.68 17.70
N GLY A 869 2.70 -12.07 16.81
CA GLY A 869 4.01 -12.61 16.42
C GLY A 869 4.96 -12.80 17.61
N ALA A 870 5.05 -11.80 18.49
CA ALA A 870 5.92 -11.87 19.67
C ALA A 870 5.38 -12.86 20.73
N LEU A 871 4.08 -12.83 21.02
CA LEU A 871 3.51 -13.58 22.14
C LEU A 871 3.11 -15.01 21.79
N ASP A 872 2.54 -15.25 20.61
CA ASP A 872 2.11 -16.59 20.19
C ASP A 872 3.22 -17.32 19.42
N PHE A 873 3.83 -16.65 18.45
CA PHE A 873 4.84 -17.27 17.57
C PHE A 873 6.26 -17.16 18.12
N LYS A 874 6.45 -16.47 19.25
CA LYS A 874 7.74 -16.28 19.95
C LYS A 874 8.81 -15.66 19.05
N LEU A 875 8.39 -14.82 18.11
CA LEU A 875 9.31 -14.12 17.21
C LEU A 875 10.06 -13.02 17.96
N ASP A 876 11.32 -12.82 17.57
CA ASP A 876 12.03 -11.61 17.97
C ASP A 876 11.36 -10.35 17.37
N PRO A 877 11.61 -9.16 17.93
CA PRO A 877 10.96 -7.93 17.49
C PRO A 877 11.14 -7.61 16.01
N GLN A 878 12.30 -7.92 15.43
CA GLN A 878 12.55 -7.66 14.02
C GLN A 878 11.69 -8.57 13.15
N ARG A 879 11.62 -9.86 13.49
CA ARG A 879 10.74 -10.82 12.80
C ARG A 879 9.26 -10.54 12.97
N ALA A 880 8.84 -10.11 14.17
CA ALA A 880 7.46 -9.72 14.42
C ALA A 880 7.03 -8.53 13.55
N LEU A 881 7.93 -7.55 13.33
CA LEU A 881 7.69 -6.42 12.41
C LEU A 881 7.71 -6.82 10.93
N GLU A 882 8.45 -7.87 10.58
CA GLU A 882 8.55 -8.40 9.22
C GLU A 882 7.40 -9.32 8.81
N LEU A 883 6.52 -9.70 9.74
CA LEU A 883 5.31 -10.44 9.41
C LEU A 883 4.50 -9.67 8.36
N PRO A 884 3.94 -10.37 7.35
CA PRO A 884 3.05 -9.75 6.39
C PRO A 884 1.72 -9.40 7.06
N ARG A 885 1.15 -8.27 6.67
CA ARG A 885 -0.04 -7.69 7.30
C ARG A 885 -1.30 -7.89 6.47
N VAL A 886 -2.42 -7.74 7.16
CA VAL A 886 -3.75 -7.68 6.55
C VAL A 886 -4.56 -6.53 7.11
N LEU A 887 -5.45 -5.97 6.29
CA LEU A 887 -6.40 -4.97 6.73
C LEU A 887 -7.77 -5.31 6.15
N PRO A 888 -8.80 -5.49 6.99
CA PRO A 888 -10.18 -5.47 6.53
C PRO A 888 -10.51 -4.11 5.92
N ALA A 889 -10.73 -4.08 4.61
CA ALA A 889 -10.74 -2.89 3.76
C ALA A 889 -12.14 -2.47 3.29
N GLY A 890 -13.18 -2.95 3.96
CA GLY A 890 -14.57 -2.58 3.71
C GLY A 890 -15.46 -3.71 3.21
N ARG A 891 -16.70 -3.35 2.84
CA ARG A 891 -17.71 -4.25 2.29
C ARG A 891 -17.57 -4.35 0.77
N PHE A 892 -17.76 -5.56 0.25
CA PHE A 892 -17.77 -5.78 -1.19
C PHE A 892 -19.21 -6.00 -1.69
N ALA A 893 -19.64 -5.18 -2.63
CA ALA A 893 -20.93 -5.27 -3.29
C ALA A 893 -20.82 -4.86 -4.76
N PRO A 894 -21.46 -5.58 -5.71
CA PRO A 894 -21.75 -5.05 -7.04
C PRO A 894 -22.61 -3.77 -6.95
N PRO A 895 -22.52 -2.85 -7.93
CA PRO A 895 -23.38 -1.66 -7.97
C PRO A 895 -24.88 -2.04 -7.90
N GLY A 896 -25.62 -1.43 -6.97
CA GLY A 896 -27.05 -1.69 -6.77
C GLY A 896 -27.38 -2.98 -6.00
N ALA A 897 -26.39 -3.73 -5.51
CA ALA A 897 -26.57 -4.93 -4.72
C ALA A 897 -26.14 -4.76 -3.26
N GLU A 898 -26.67 -5.59 -2.38
CA GLU A 898 -26.25 -5.63 -0.97
C GLU A 898 -24.89 -6.32 -0.83
N ALA A 899 -24.05 -5.84 0.08
CA ALA A 899 -22.73 -6.44 0.33
C ALA A 899 -22.83 -7.83 0.95
N THR A 900 -22.24 -8.82 0.29
CA THR A 900 -22.27 -10.23 0.73
C THR A 900 -20.99 -10.69 1.40
N SER A 901 -19.86 -9.96 1.24
CA SER A 901 -18.57 -10.29 1.83
C SER A 901 -17.77 -9.04 2.26
N PHE A 902 -16.72 -9.26 3.05
CA PHE A 902 -15.71 -8.25 3.35
C PHE A 902 -14.50 -8.40 2.43
N SER A 903 -13.91 -7.28 2.04
CA SER A 903 -12.64 -7.24 1.33
C SER A 903 -11.50 -7.18 2.33
N ILE A 904 -10.47 -8.01 2.15
CA ILE A 904 -9.25 -8.01 2.97
C ILE A 904 -8.08 -7.62 2.07
N ASP A 905 -7.43 -6.52 2.40
CA ASP A 905 -6.14 -6.16 1.82
C ASP A 905 -5.04 -6.97 2.52
N TYR A 906 -4.11 -7.56 1.78
CA TYR A 906 -3.03 -8.37 2.35
C TYR A 906 -1.68 -8.13 1.68
N GLU A 907 -0.62 -8.22 2.47
CA GLU A 907 0.76 -8.15 2.01
C GLU A 907 1.29 -9.48 1.45
N ASP A 908 2.37 -9.43 0.66
CA ASP A 908 3.07 -10.63 0.20
C ASP A 908 3.75 -11.33 1.38
N GLY A 909 3.86 -12.66 1.33
CA GLY A 909 4.53 -13.47 2.36
C GLY A 909 3.64 -14.47 3.08
N PHE A 910 2.36 -14.55 2.71
CA PHE A 910 1.50 -15.67 3.08
C PHE A 910 1.75 -16.87 2.17
N ALA A 911 1.68 -18.07 2.72
CA ALA A 911 1.74 -19.29 1.95
C ALA A 911 0.57 -19.31 0.94
N PRO A 912 0.80 -19.69 -0.33
CA PRO A 912 -0.26 -19.74 -1.33
C PRO A 912 -1.44 -20.64 -0.91
N GLY A 913 -1.15 -21.70 -0.16
CA GLY A 913 -2.17 -22.58 0.41
C GLY A 913 -3.09 -21.88 1.42
N VAL A 914 -2.57 -20.91 2.19
CA VAL A 914 -3.36 -20.10 3.12
C VAL A 914 -4.35 -19.23 2.35
N ILE A 915 -3.86 -18.50 1.35
CA ILE A 915 -4.69 -17.61 0.51
C ILE A 915 -5.83 -18.39 -0.14
N ARG A 916 -5.53 -19.50 -0.82
CA ARG A 916 -6.56 -20.35 -1.46
C ARG A 916 -7.59 -20.85 -0.45
N GLN A 917 -7.15 -21.32 0.71
CA GLN A 917 -8.07 -21.82 1.73
C GLN A 917 -8.95 -20.71 2.32
N LEU A 918 -8.45 -19.49 2.45
CA LEU A 918 -9.26 -18.34 2.87
C LEU A 918 -10.32 -18.00 1.81
N GLU A 919 -9.97 -17.99 0.53
CA GLU A 919 -10.93 -17.79 -0.56
C GLU A 919 -12.04 -18.86 -0.54
N THR A 920 -11.69 -20.13 -0.31
CA THR A 920 -12.70 -21.21 -0.16
C THR A 920 -13.63 -21.03 1.04
N ARG A 921 -13.18 -20.33 2.09
CA ARG A 921 -14.03 -19.95 3.24
C ARG A 921 -14.90 -18.72 2.96
N GLY A 922 -14.78 -18.10 1.78
CA GLY A 922 -15.60 -16.96 1.36
C GLY A 922 -14.97 -15.58 1.63
N TRP A 923 -13.67 -15.51 1.90
CA TRP A 923 -12.96 -14.23 2.00
C TRP A 923 -12.69 -13.65 0.61
N THR A 924 -12.93 -12.35 0.44
CA THR A 924 -12.49 -11.61 -0.75
C THR A 924 -11.13 -11.00 -0.46
N LEU A 925 -10.06 -11.56 -1.02
CA LEU A 925 -8.69 -11.13 -0.74
C LEU A 925 -8.16 -10.23 -1.87
N ARG A 926 -7.46 -9.15 -1.50
CA ARG A 926 -6.82 -8.22 -2.43
C ARG A 926 -5.34 -8.07 -2.06
N PRO A 927 -4.41 -8.45 -2.94
CA PRO A 927 -3.00 -8.16 -2.71
C PRO A 927 -2.79 -6.64 -2.74
N ILE A 928 -2.01 -6.13 -1.80
CA ILE A 928 -1.59 -4.72 -1.74
C ILE A 928 -0.06 -4.55 -1.68
N SER A 929 0.68 -5.65 -1.64
CA SER A 929 2.14 -5.59 -1.64
C SER A 929 2.69 -5.49 -3.05
N LEU A 930 2.63 -4.29 -3.61
CA LEU A 930 3.62 -3.96 -4.62
C LEU A 930 4.65 -3.08 -3.95
N ARG A 931 5.91 -3.49 -4.08
CA ARG A 931 7.06 -2.81 -3.45
C ARG A 931 6.95 -1.31 -3.62
N GLY A 932 6.87 -0.55 -2.52
CA GLY A 932 6.80 0.92 -2.50
C GLY A 932 5.38 1.52 -2.37
N GLU A 933 4.33 0.71 -2.26
CA GLU A 933 3.02 1.23 -1.88
C GLU A 933 3.08 1.83 -0.46
N LEU A 934 2.83 3.14 -0.31
CA LEU A 934 2.71 3.86 0.98
C LEU A 934 1.41 3.46 1.73
N ARG A 935 1.15 2.17 1.85
CA ARG A 935 -0.01 1.61 2.56
C ARG A 935 0.39 0.55 3.57
N MET A 936 1.57 0.69 4.15
CA MET A 936 2.07 -0.29 5.09
C MET A 936 2.12 0.30 6.48
N GLY A 937 1.70 -0.49 7.48
CA GLY A 937 1.97 -0.13 8.86
C GLY A 937 3.48 0.05 9.04
N TYR A 938 3.98 1.05 9.75
CA TYR A 938 5.43 1.16 10.01
C TYR A 938 5.66 1.01 11.49
N GLY A 939 6.10 -0.18 11.89
CA GLY A 939 6.24 -0.52 13.30
C GLY A 939 7.61 -0.21 13.89
N ALA A 940 7.62 0.05 15.18
CA ALA A 940 8.81 0.15 16.02
C ALA A 940 8.59 -0.77 17.22
N ALA A 941 9.46 -1.75 17.44
CA ALA A 941 9.27 -2.76 18.47
C ALA A 941 10.54 -3.08 19.26
N ILE A 942 10.40 -3.31 20.56
CA ILE A 942 11.48 -3.71 21.47
C ILE A 942 11.00 -4.86 22.34
N ALA A 943 11.78 -5.94 22.41
CA ALA A 943 11.64 -6.98 23.43
C ALA A 943 12.54 -6.65 24.61
N VAL A 944 12.01 -6.83 25.82
CA VAL A 944 12.71 -6.52 27.08
C VAL A 944 12.90 -7.83 27.86
N ASP A 945 14.15 -8.09 28.23
CA ASP A 945 14.57 -9.19 29.08
C ASP A 945 15.30 -8.61 30.32
N ALA A 946 15.46 -9.42 31.37
CA ALA A 946 16.03 -9.00 32.65
C ALA A 946 17.45 -8.45 32.57
N LYS A 947 18.20 -8.76 31.50
CA LYS A 947 19.60 -8.37 31.32
C LYS A 947 19.87 -7.52 30.08
N LYS A 948 18.93 -7.44 29.15
CA LYS A 948 19.13 -6.82 27.83
C LYS A 948 17.80 -6.45 27.20
N VAL A 949 17.86 -5.53 26.25
CA VAL A 949 16.77 -5.22 25.33
C VAL A 949 17.19 -5.53 23.90
N THR A 950 16.23 -5.89 23.05
CA THR A 950 16.46 -6.10 21.62
C THR A 950 15.42 -5.31 20.84
N ALA A 951 15.86 -4.42 19.97
CA ALA A 951 15.02 -3.58 19.13
C ALA A 951 15.02 -4.05 17.68
N GLY A 952 13.87 -3.93 17.02
CA GLY A 952 13.70 -4.09 15.59
C GLY A 952 13.08 -2.85 14.96
N ALA A 953 13.32 -2.65 13.67
CA ALA A 953 12.79 -1.55 12.88
C ALA A 953 12.15 -2.05 11.58
N ASP A 954 11.03 -1.45 11.19
CA ASP A 954 10.28 -1.88 10.02
C ASP A 954 11.06 -1.67 8.72
N PRO A 955 11.29 -2.73 7.92
CA PRO A 955 12.01 -2.61 6.65
C PRO A 955 11.26 -1.84 5.57
N ARG A 956 9.97 -1.55 5.77
CA ARG A 956 9.10 -0.89 4.77
C ARG A 956 9.26 0.63 4.72
N ARG A 957 10.07 1.21 5.62
CA ARG A 957 10.37 2.65 5.71
C ARG A 957 11.87 2.84 6.01
N ALA A 958 12.37 4.06 6.11
CA ALA A 958 13.76 4.35 6.50
C ALA A 958 14.15 3.95 7.94
N GLY A 959 13.28 3.24 8.67
CA GLY A 959 13.44 2.96 10.10
C GLY A 959 14.78 2.39 10.54
N ALA A 960 15.20 2.72 11.75
CA ALA A 960 16.42 2.17 12.33
C ALA A 960 16.17 1.72 13.76
N ALA A 961 16.93 0.73 14.17
CA ALA A 961 17.05 0.28 15.54
C ALA A 961 18.51 0.39 15.96
N GLY A 962 18.76 0.88 17.16
CA GLY A 962 20.09 0.93 17.74
C GLY A 962 20.04 0.71 19.24
N ALA A 963 21.20 0.37 19.81
CA ALA A 963 21.32 0.06 21.22
C ALA A 963 22.60 0.66 21.83
N VAL A 964 22.55 0.88 23.14
CA VAL A 964 23.69 1.23 23.99
C VAL A 964 24.12 -0.04 24.74
N PRO A 965 25.44 -0.35 24.80
CA PRO A 965 25.96 -1.57 25.42
C PRO A 965 25.56 -1.80 26.87
#